data_AF-A0A5P9QE26-F1
#
_entry.id   AF-A0A5P9QE26-F1
#
_cell.length_a   1.000
_cell.length_b   1.000
_cell.length_c   1.000
_cell.angle_alpha   90.00
_cell.angle_beta   90.00
_cell.angle_gamma   90.00
#
_symmetry.space_group_name_H-M   'P 1'
#
loop_
_entity.id
_entity.type
_entity.pdbx_description
1 polymer ?
#
loop_
_entity_poly.entity_id
_entity_poly.type
_entity_poly.pdbx_seq_one_letter_code
_entity_poly.pdbx_strand_id
1 'polypeptide(L)'
;MRSVPLGREPGDLELKDFDALTGRPLVVVGNGPSSAMPRYDALPADAVVFRVNWFFLESHYHVGRHVDAWFSAVPHARLETMLADEVRSGRYTLDRLVTPVRVASHRDTDKGGNPFLGLGLTELDSWSVTARHPRLARHFMSRPGLPTTGLQALAFGLGVGFREIYLAGIDLYESSTARYGYTVPEAVEKSLAGKDLAPGYEDAHGLGTDLAFLRACLVEFPDAHVTNLGASETLGLYLPGPTTITDRPSLATHPTPHLGEPKARAVVTLPAVPSADGDALGPVEVREPLDGRLYAEVDGRRCAYVTVVSGDYHHGARALAGSLRRVTDVPLLALCTPDADTAALLASGIHTVDVPAIVNPVVAGAAPTTARRVQDRFAATYTKLHAFRLDFLDRVVFVDSDAVVRQNVDELFDGDDFAAVPDAGLRLPTGEEFNSGVFAATPSADLFARMMAALRTTASSDGGDQGFLNAFVDAWRPLPLEYNTTKRIFSHHSAVYQDEDVKILHYVGPKPWQPAGPDGRYDELDREWLGYLTPGELQDLVASLRRAPVARAGTKGARQAAEPALRTAQRLAREGRWEAVEPTLCEAWSTRPPTPGELRELGYALRRLGRNRDALHAFRRAWALAPTNASIAREVRSARVHALARPGRSTAGQVGA
;
A
#
# COMPACT_ATOMS: atom_id res chain seq x y z
N MET A 1 32.38 -2.73 32.26
CA MET A 1 31.06 -2.40 32.84
C MET A 1 31.12 -0.94 33.31
N ARG A 2 30.21 -0.04 32.87
CA ARG A 2 29.89 1.08 33.78
C ARG A 2 29.16 0.40 34.95
N SER A 3 29.69 0.54 36.16
CA SER A 3 28.94 0.18 37.36
C SER A 3 27.67 1.03 37.35
N VAL A 4 26.50 0.41 37.50
CA VAL A 4 25.35 1.14 38.06
C VAL A 4 25.89 1.84 39.31
N PRO A 5 25.73 3.18 39.46
CA PRO A 5 26.21 3.87 40.65
C PRO A 5 25.72 3.10 41.86
N LEU A 6 26.59 2.77 42.82
CA LEU A 6 26.30 1.87 43.95
C LEU A 6 25.05 2.26 44.78
N GLY A 7 24.47 3.45 44.57
CA GLY A 7 23.23 3.92 45.19
C GLY A 7 22.01 3.99 44.26
N ARG A 8 21.99 3.33 43.10
CA ARG A 8 20.80 3.21 42.23
C ARG A 8 20.51 1.74 41.91
N GLU A 9 19.26 1.33 41.97
CA GLU A 9 18.88 -0.01 41.55
C GLU A 9 18.95 -0.09 40.01
N PRO A 10 19.54 -1.16 39.43
CA PRO A 10 19.57 -1.34 37.97
C PRO A 10 18.15 -1.25 37.38
N GLY A 11 17.89 -0.43 36.36
CA GLY A 11 16.57 -0.31 35.73
C GLY A 11 15.69 0.85 36.24
N ASP A 12 16.06 1.53 37.34
CA ASP A 12 15.25 2.66 37.86
C ASP A 12 15.16 3.84 36.89
N LEU A 13 16.24 4.09 36.14
CA LEU A 13 16.29 5.16 35.16
C LEU A 13 15.33 4.86 34.01
N GLU A 14 15.40 3.64 33.50
CA GLU A 14 14.57 3.14 32.40
C GLU A 14 13.08 3.15 32.78
N LEU A 15 12.74 2.66 33.98
CA LEU A 15 11.36 2.70 34.49
C LEU A 15 10.83 4.13 34.55
N LYS A 16 11.61 5.05 35.13
CA LYS A 16 11.21 6.46 35.24
C LYS A 16 11.06 7.14 33.88
N ASP A 17 11.94 6.82 32.93
CA ASP A 17 11.98 7.45 31.61
C ASP A 17 10.81 7.00 30.71
N PHE A 18 10.27 5.80 30.95
CA PHE A 18 9.11 5.25 30.24
C PHE A 18 7.77 5.40 30.97
N ASP A 19 7.74 5.80 32.25
CA ASP A 19 6.52 5.83 33.10
C ASP A 19 5.31 6.48 32.39
N ALA A 20 5.51 7.66 31.80
CA ALA A 20 4.46 8.41 31.09
C ALA A 20 3.98 7.77 29.76
N LEU A 21 4.72 6.80 29.23
CA LEU A 21 4.46 6.16 27.94
C LEU A 21 3.74 4.82 28.08
N THR A 22 3.90 4.12 29.21
CA THR A 22 3.43 2.73 29.40
C THR A 22 1.91 2.54 29.33
N GLY A 23 1.14 3.61 29.47
CA GLY A 23 -0.31 3.60 29.27
C GLY A 23 -0.75 3.54 27.80
N ARG A 24 0.18 3.70 26.85
CA ARG A 24 -0.05 3.62 25.41
C ARG A 24 0.34 2.25 24.87
N PRO A 25 -0.15 1.85 23.70
CA PRO A 25 0.32 0.64 23.03
C PRO A 25 1.79 0.74 22.66
N LEU A 26 2.49 -0.38 22.69
CA LEU A 26 3.85 -0.50 22.18
C LEU A 26 3.85 -1.25 20.86
N VAL A 27 4.57 -0.75 19.86
CA VAL A 27 4.90 -1.50 18.65
C VAL A 27 6.40 -1.75 18.63
N VAL A 28 6.79 -3.01 18.60
CA VAL A 28 8.18 -3.45 18.42
C VAL A 28 8.37 -3.91 16.98
N VAL A 29 9.27 -3.25 16.25
CA VAL A 29 9.51 -3.50 14.84
C VAL A 29 10.92 -4.05 14.63
N GLY A 30 10.97 -5.32 14.24
CA GLY A 30 12.15 -6.01 13.74
C GLY A 30 12.51 -5.59 12.31
N ASN A 31 13.66 -6.09 11.84
CA ASN A 31 14.10 -5.86 10.45
C ASN A 31 13.67 -6.97 9.49
N GLY A 32 12.96 -7.99 9.95
CA GLY A 32 12.62 -9.16 9.14
C GLY A 32 11.71 -8.83 7.95
N PRO A 33 11.56 -9.74 6.97
CA PRO A 33 10.78 -9.51 5.76
C PRO A 33 9.37 -8.91 5.95
N SER A 34 8.67 -9.24 7.04
CA SER A 34 7.34 -8.68 7.29
C SER A 34 7.33 -7.22 7.74
N SER A 35 8.50 -6.61 8.02
CA SER A 35 8.59 -5.17 8.28
C SER A 35 8.44 -4.33 7.01
N ALA A 36 8.59 -4.93 5.82
CA ALA A 36 8.45 -4.26 4.53
C ALA A 36 7.04 -3.75 4.24
N MET A 37 6.02 -4.34 4.88
CA MET A 37 4.63 -3.92 4.74
C MET A 37 3.83 -4.45 5.95
N PRO A 38 3.94 -3.80 7.13
CA PRO A 38 3.22 -4.24 8.31
C PRO A 38 1.71 -4.07 8.12
N ARG A 39 0.92 -4.80 8.91
CA ARG A 39 -0.54 -4.64 8.96
C ARG A 39 -0.94 -3.28 9.54
N TYR A 40 -0.98 -2.27 8.67
CA TYR A 40 -1.29 -0.88 9.04
C TYR A 40 -2.64 -0.71 9.73
N ASP A 41 -3.63 -1.53 9.36
CA ASP A 41 -4.97 -1.57 9.93
C ASP A 41 -5.01 -2.07 11.39
N ALA A 42 -3.92 -2.67 11.84
CA ALA A 42 -3.78 -3.23 13.18
C ALA A 42 -2.69 -2.53 14.00
N LEU A 43 -2.11 -1.44 13.49
CA LEU A 43 -1.15 -0.61 14.21
C LEU A 43 -1.87 0.54 14.93
N PRO A 44 -1.78 0.64 16.27
CA PRO A 44 -2.35 1.76 16.99
C PRO A 44 -1.72 3.09 16.58
N ALA A 45 -2.54 4.11 16.32
CA ALA A 45 -2.07 5.41 15.83
C ALA A 45 -1.22 6.17 16.86
N ASP A 46 -1.50 5.95 18.15
CA ASP A 46 -0.81 6.51 19.31
C ASP A 46 0.25 5.56 19.86
N ALA A 47 0.69 4.56 19.11
CA ALA A 47 1.70 3.62 19.59
C ALA A 47 3.04 4.31 19.90
N VAL A 48 3.71 3.81 20.93
CA VAL A 48 5.14 4.00 21.18
C VAL A 48 5.89 3.06 20.24
N VAL A 49 6.92 3.54 19.55
CA VAL A 49 7.60 2.80 18.49
C VAL A 49 9.01 2.41 18.90
N PHE A 50 9.23 1.10 19.07
CA PHE A 50 10.56 0.52 19.24
C PHE A 50 11.06 -0.02 17.90
N ARG A 51 12.22 0.47 17.45
CA ARG A 51 12.91 -0.05 16.26
C ARG A 51 14.17 -0.78 16.66
N VAL A 52 14.55 -1.81 15.91
CA VAL A 52 15.76 -2.57 16.20
C VAL A 52 16.76 -2.55 15.05
N ASN A 53 18.04 -2.73 15.37
CA ASN A 53 19.18 -2.83 14.47
C ASN A 53 19.16 -1.78 13.34
N TRP A 54 19.10 -2.18 12.06
CA TRP A 54 19.40 -1.30 10.92
C TRP A 54 18.16 -0.78 10.20
N PHE A 55 17.11 -0.47 10.96
CA PHE A 55 15.81 -0.06 10.42
C PHE A 55 15.89 1.17 9.50
N PHE A 56 16.89 2.04 9.70
CA PHE A 56 17.10 3.26 8.92
C PHE A 56 17.65 2.98 7.50
N LEU A 57 18.01 1.73 7.20
CA LEU A 57 18.30 1.28 5.84
C LEU A 57 17.03 0.99 5.03
N GLU A 58 15.86 1.05 5.65
CA GLU A 58 14.59 0.93 4.94
C GLU A 58 14.43 2.04 3.91
N SER A 59 13.81 1.70 2.78
CA SER A 59 13.45 2.65 1.74
C SER A 59 12.25 3.52 2.13
N HIS A 60 11.40 3.08 3.06
CA HIS A 60 10.15 3.75 3.44
C HIS A 60 9.93 3.78 4.97
N TYR A 61 9.07 4.69 5.44
CA TYR A 61 8.71 4.85 6.85
C TYR A 61 7.47 4.03 7.24
N HIS A 62 7.55 2.71 7.16
CA HIS A 62 6.38 1.84 7.37
C HIS A 62 5.71 1.98 8.75
N VAL A 63 6.40 2.52 9.76
CA VAL A 63 5.81 2.80 11.08
C VAL A 63 5.95 4.27 11.50
N GLY A 64 6.25 5.15 10.54
CA GLY A 64 6.52 6.56 10.78
C GLY A 64 8.00 6.89 10.97
N ARG A 65 8.29 8.20 11.01
CA ARG A 65 9.63 8.77 11.16
C ARG A 65 10.05 8.98 12.62
N HIS A 66 9.09 9.00 13.54
CA HIS A 66 9.36 9.12 14.96
C HIS A 66 9.63 7.74 15.55
N VAL A 67 10.74 7.63 16.26
CA VAL A 67 11.19 6.42 16.94
C VAL A 67 11.40 6.76 18.41
N ASP A 68 10.50 6.28 19.27
CA ASP A 68 10.60 6.51 20.71
C ASP A 68 11.86 5.84 21.30
N ALA A 69 12.25 4.67 20.77
CA ALA A 69 13.48 3.99 21.17
C ALA A 69 14.09 3.11 20.07
N TRP A 70 15.40 3.22 19.92
CA TRP A 70 16.20 2.36 19.04
C TRP A 70 17.03 1.35 19.84
N PHE A 71 16.88 0.07 19.50
CA PHE A 71 17.61 -1.04 20.10
C PHE A 71 18.73 -1.53 19.19
N SER A 72 19.98 -1.43 19.66
CA SER A 72 21.15 -1.96 18.96
C SER A 72 21.87 -2.99 19.81
N ALA A 73 21.86 -4.26 19.38
CA ALA A 73 22.60 -5.33 20.08
C ALA A 73 23.97 -5.61 19.45
N VAL A 74 24.16 -5.24 18.17
CA VAL A 74 25.41 -5.42 17.43
C VAL A 74 26.00 -4.04 17.13
N PRO A 75 27.00 -3.61 17.90
CA PRO A 75 27.63 -2.31 17.69
C PRO A 75 28.37 -2.29 16.36
N HIS A 76 28.15 -1.26 15.56
CA HIS A 76 28.77 -1.12 14.24
C HIS A 76 28.97 0.36 13.91
N ALA A 77 30.20 0.86 14.08
CA ALA A 77 30.51 2.30 14.03
C ALA A 77 29.97 3.01 12.77
N ARG A 78 30.15 2.41 11.58
CA ARG A 78 29.65 3.00 10.33
C ARG A 78 28.13 3.13 10.29
N LEU A 79 27.41 2.15 10.85
CA LEU A 79 25.95 2.12 10.84
C LEU A 79 25.38 3.06 11.91
N GLU A 80 26.06 3.19 13.04
CA GLU A 80 25.77 4.20 14.05
C GLU A 80 25.95 5.63 13.49
N THR A 81 27.02 5.90 12.73
CA THR A 81 27.20 7.18 12.02
C THR A 81 26.07 7.44 11.03
N MET A 82 25.70 6.43 10.23
CA MET A 82 24.60 6.58 9.28
C MET A 82 23.28 6.92 9.98
N LEU A 83 22.91 6.21 11.05
CA LEU A 83 21.71 6.55 11.80
C LEU A 83 21.77 7.98 12.36
N ALA A 84 22.90 8.38 12.93
CA ALA A 84 23.06 9.73 13.44
C ALA A 84 22.88 10.79 12.33
N ASP A 85 23.38 10.52 11.13
CA ASP A 85 23.19 11.41 9.97
C ASP A 85 21.73 11.44 9.51
N GLU A 86 21.01 10.32 9.59
CA GLU A 86 19.57 10.29 9.31
C GLU A 86 18.74 11.04 10.35
N VAL A 87 19.19 11.12 11.60
CA VAL A 87 18.57 11.96 12.62
C VAL A 87 18.90 13.45 12.37
N ARG A 88 20.15 13.77 12.01
CA ARG A 88 20.58 15.16 11.71
C ARG A 88 19.90 15.75 10.47
N SER A 89 19.75 14.94 9.42
CA SER A 89 19.05 15.34 8.20
C SER A 89 17.55 15.53 8.45
N GLY A 90 17.07 15.12 9.62
CA GLY A 90 15.68 15.09 10.01
C GLY A 90 14.95 13.87 9.48
N ARG A 91 15.55 13.00 8.66
CA ARG A 91 14.90 11.83 8.05
C ARG A 91 14.16 10.99 9.09
N TYR A 92 14.76 10.77 10.25
CA TYR A 92 14.11 10.23 11.44
C TYR A 92 14.19 11.19 12.62
N THR A 93 13.23 11.12 13.53
CA THR A 93 13.39 11.63 14.91
C THR A 93 13.54 10.44 15.84
N LEU A 94 14.51 10.54 16.75
CA LEU A 94 14.85 9.48 17.70
C LEU A 94 14.96 10.11 19.09
N ASP A 95 14.33 9.50 20.08
CA ASP A 95 14.39 10.01 21.47
C ASP A 95 15.42 9.26 22.30
N ARG A 96 15.45 7.92 22.17
CA ARG A 96 16.22 7.04 23.05
C ARG A 96 17.09 6.08 22.28
N LEU A 97 18.31 5.93 22.79
CA LEU A 97 19.23 4.87 22.41
C LEU A 97 19.26 3.82 23.51
N VAL A 98 18.85 2.59 23.18
CA VAL A 98 18.76 1.49 24.13
C VAL A 98 19.73 0.39 23.72
N THR A 99 20.82 0.22 24.47
CA THR A 99 21.91 -0.72 24.10
C THR A 99 22.28 -1.64 25.26
N PRO A 100 22.86 -2.82 24.99
CA PRO A 100 23.45 -3.62 26.05
C PRO A 100 24.76 -2.95 26.48
N VAL A 101 24.77 -2.39 27.69
CA VAL A 101 25.94 -1.81 28.37
C VAL A 101 26.47 -0.47 27.81
N ARG A 102 26.87 -0.38 26.53
CA ARG A 102 27.39 0.86 25.88
C ARG A 102 27.31 0.81 24.34
N VAL A 103 27.11 1.98 23.72
CA VAL A 103 27.36 2.26 22.28
C VAL A 103 28.80 1.91 21.88
N ALA A 104 29.03 1.46 20.64
CA ALA A 104 30.37 1.09 20.14
C ALA A 104 31.39 2.21 20.39
N SER A 105 31.01 3.44 20.05
CA SER A 105 31.81 4.67 20.15
C SER A 105 32.30 5.05 21.56
N HIS A 106 31.80 4.38 22.60
CA HIS A 106 32.21 4.55 24.00
C HIS A 106 33.09 3.40 24.52
N ARG A 107 33.56 2.52 23.64
CA ARG A 107 34.52 1.45 23.92
C ARG A 107 35.93 1.98 23.67
N ASP A 108 36.87 1.66 24.56
CA ASP A 108 38.22 2.25 24.66
C ASP A 108 39.14 2.01 23.43
N THR A 109 38.62 1.46 22.33
CA THR A 109 39.37 1.06 21.14
C THR A 109 38.94 1.75 19.84
N ASP A 110 37.85 2.52 19.83
CA ASP A 110 37.27 3.05 18.58
C ASP A 110 37.76 4.47 18.26
N LYS A 111 38.32 4.65 17.06
CA LYS A 111 38.95 5.91 16.60
C LYS A 111 37.97 6.99 16.11
N GLY A 112 36.65 6.82 16.30
CA GLY A 112 35.60 7.58 15.59
C GLY A 112 34.80 8.62 16.40
N GLY A 113 34.93 8.67 17.73
CA GLY A 113 34.07 9.53 18.57
C GLY A 113 32.59 9.08 18.61
N ASN A 114 31.78 9.62 19.51
CA ASN A 114 30.34 9.29 19.60
C ASN A 114 29.55 10.01 18.50
N PRO A 115 29.00 9.30 17.48
CA PRO A 115 28.25 9.94 16.41
C PRO A 115 26.93 10.53 16.87
N PHE A 116 26.42 10.18 18.06
CA PHE A 116 25.16 10.72 18.60
C PHE A 116 25.37 11.97 19.47
N LEU A 117 26.61 12.43 19.63
CA LEU A 117 26.90 13.64 20.41
C LEU A 117 26.18 14.86 19.82
N GLY A 118 25.48 15.60 20.67
CA GLY A 118 24.72 16.80 20.29
C GLY A 118 23.31 16.55 19.77
N LEU A 119 22.85 15.30 19.69
CA LEU A 119 21.49 14.96 19.23
C LEU A 119 20.44 14.93 20.35
N GLY A 120 20.83 15.15 21.61
CA GLY A 120 19.90 15.19 22.75
C GLY A 120 19.24 13.85 23.09
N LEU A 121 19.80 12.72 22.63
CA LEU A 121 19.26 11.39 22.87
C LEU A 121 19.47 10.93 24.33
N THR A 122 18.47 10.25 24.89
CA THR A 122 18.61 9.56 26.18
C THR A 122 19.24 8.18 25.98
N GLU A 123 20.36 7.90 26.62
CA GLU A 123 21.01 6.58 26.60
C GLU A 123 20.51 5.70 27.75
N LEU A 124 20.04 4.50 27.43
CA LEU A 124 19.46 3.53 28.37
C LEU A 124 20.08 2.14 28.22
N ASP A 125 20.06 1.35 29.29
CA ASP A 125 20.56 -0.02 29.30
C ASP A 125 19.43 -1.03 29.07
N SER A 126 19.47 -1.72 27.93
CA SER A 126 18.48 -2.76 27.58
C SER A 126 18.40 -3.92 28.58
N TRP A 127 19.49 -4.20 29.31
CA TRP A 127 19.57 -5.39 30.18
C TRP A 127 19.24 -5.07 31.64
N SER A 128 19.30 -3.81 32.05
CA SER A 128 19.07 -3.39 33.44
C SER A 128 17.65 -3.72 33.91
N VAL A 129 16.66 -3.48 33.05
CA VAL A 129 15.25 -3.82 33.28
C VAL A 129 15.06 -5.34 33.30
N THR A 130 15.61 -6.05 32.31
CA THR A 130 15.46 -7.51 32.22
C THR A 130 16.12 -8.23 33.39
N ALA A 131 17.21 -7.69 33.94
CA ALA A 131 17.90 -8.22 35.11
C ALA A 131 17.03 -8.23 36.38
N ARG A 132 15.97 -7.40 36.45
CA ARG A 132 14.98 -7.41 37.54
C ARG A 132 14.07 -8.64 37.52
N HIS A 133 14.04 -9.37 36.42
CA HIS A 133 13.17 -10.53 36.23
C HIS A 133 14.02 -11.81 36.18
N PRO A 134 14.17 -12.55 37.31
CA PRO A 134 15.09 -13.68 37.38
C PRO A 134 14.84 -14.77 36.34
N ARG A 135 13.59 -14.96 35.89
CA ARG A 135 13.25 -15.90 34.82
C ARG A 135 13.85 -15.47 33.49
N LEU A 136 13.71 -14.20 33.15
CA LEU A 136 14.23 -13.64 31.90
C LEU A 136 15.75 -13.50 31.93
N ALA A 137 16.31 -13.03 33.05
CA ALA A 137 17.74 -12.84 33.24
C ALA A 137 18.57 -14.11 32.97
N ARG A 138 18.04 -15.31 33.28
CA ARG A 138 18.71 -16.60 33.00
C ARG A 138 18.99 -16.81 31.52
N HIS A 139 18.11 -16.35 30.63
CA HIS A 139 18.31 -16.45 29.18
C HIS A 139 19.43 -15.52 28.67
N PHE A 140 19.78 -14.48 29.42
CA PHE A 140 20.91 -13.60 29.10
C PHE A 140 22.25 -14.16 29.60
N MET A 141 22.20 -15.18 30.45
CA MET A 141 23.36 -15.89 30.99
C MET A 141 23.71 -17.14 30.17
N SER A 142 22.81 -17.65 29.31
CA SER A 142 23.08 -18.78 28.42
C SER A 142 23.88 -18.34 27.18
N ARG A 143 25.15 -18.76 27.10
CA ARG A 143 26.05 -18.53 25.96
C ARG A 143 26.61 -19.87 25.47
N PRO A 144 26.51 -20.22 24.16
CA PRO A 144 25.74 -19.55 23.12
C PRO A 144 24.21 -19.63 23.38
N GLY A 145 23.41 -18.85 22.64
CA GLY A 145 21.95 -18.85 22.79
C GLY A 145 21.38 -17.63 23.51
N LEU A 146 21.78 -16.43 23.12
CA LEU A 146 21.07 -15.21 23.49
C LEU A 146 19.78 -15.07 22.65
N PRO A 147 18.70 -14.48 23.19
CA PRO A 147 17.54 -14.11 22.39
C PRO A 147 17.88 -13.04 21.36
N THR A 148 17.16 -13.00 20.25
CA THR A 148 17.33 -11.97 19.21
C THR A 148 16.93 -10.57 19.70
N THR A 149 17.52 -9.51 19.12
CA THR A 149 17.30 -8.11 19.56
C THR A 149 15.83 -7.72 19.65
N GLY A 150 15.01 -8.18 18.70
CA GLY A 150 13.58 -7.89 18.71
C GLY A 150 12.84 -8.52 19.90
N LEU A 151 13.22 -9.72 20.32
CA LEU A 151 12.69 -10.32 21.55
C LEU A 151 13.26 -9.68 22.81
N GLN A 152 14.51 -9.21 22.78
CA GLN A 152 15.06 -8.39 23.87
C GLN A 152 14.29 -7.07 24.03
N ALA A 153 13.91 -6.42 22.93
CA ALA A 153 13.08 -5.21 22.94
C ALA A 153 11.67 -5.48 23.48
N LEU A 154 11.06 -6.62 23.15
CA LEU A 154 9.81 -7.07 23.77
C LEU A 154 9.97 -7.23 25.29
N ALA A 155 11.00 -7.94 25.75
CA ALA A 155 11.26 -8.14 27.17
C ALA A 155 11.49 -6.83 27.92
N PHE A 156 12.23 -5.89 27.31
CA PHE A 156 12.41 -4.56 27.83
C PHE A 156 11.08 -3.80 27.95
N GLY A 157 10.25 -3.79 26.88
CA GLY A 157 8.94 -3.17 26.87
C GLY A 157 8.02 -3.69 27.98
N LEU A 158 7.96 -5.01 28.13
CA LEU A 158 7.21 -5.66 29.21
C LEU A 158 7.74 -5.24 30.60
N GLY A 159 9.06 -5.25 30.77
CA GLY A 159 9.70 -4.93 32.03
C GLY A 159 9.56 -3.45 32.44
N VAL A 160 9.50 -2.52 31.49
CA VAL A 160 9.25 -1.10 31.82
C VAL A 160 7.78 -0.79 32.09
N GLY A 161 6.85 -1.67 31.70
CA GLY A 161 5.43 -1.57 32.08
C GLY A 161 4.42 -1.65 30.95
N PHE A 162 4.83 -1.79 29.68
CA PHE A 162 3.87 -1.95 28.59
C PHE A 162 3.10 -3.27 28.73
N ARG A 163 1.79 -3.23 28.50
CA ARG A 163 0.90 -4.39 28.56
C ARG A 163 0.14 -4.67 27.29
N GLU A 164 0.08 -3.71 26.37
CA GLU A 164 -0.45 -3.92 25.03
C GLU A 164 0.69 -3.76 24.03
N ILE A 165 1.12 -4.87 23.42
CA ILE A 165 2.32 -4.90 22.59
C ILE A 165 2.01 -5.55 21.24
N TYR A 166 2.50 -4.94 20.18
CA TYR A 166 2.38 -5.42 18.81
C TYR A 166 3.77 -5.71 18.24
N LEU A 167 3.98 -6.89 17.66
CA LEU A 167 5.25 -7.29 17.05
C LEU A 167 5.14 -7.28 15.53
N ALA A 168 5.98 -6.51 14.86
CA ALA A 168 6.11 -6.49 13.40
C ALA A 168 7.56 -6.78 13.00
N GLY A 169 7.82 -7.41 11.85
CA GLY A 169 9.21 -7.69 11.41
C GLY A 169 9.99 -8.68 12.28
N ILE A 170 9.32 -9.39 13.20
CA ILE A 170 9.91 -10.44 14.05
C ILE A 170 9.55 -11.79 13.41
N ASP A 171 10.23 -12.12 12.32
CA ASP A 171 9.85 -13.27 11.49
C ASP A 171 10.51 -14.60 11.89
N LEU A 172 11.23 -14.62 13.02
CA LEU A 172 11.99 -15.78 13.50
C LEU A 172 12.89 -16.40 12.41
N TYR A 173 13.38 -15.56 11.48
CA TYR A 173 14.23 -15.93 10.35
C TYR A 173 13.67 -17.09 9.50
N GLU A 174 12.33 -17.21 9.39
CA GLU A 174 11.67 -18.27 8.62
C GLU A 174 11.92 -18.19 7.10
N SER A 175 12.20 -16.99 6.60
CA SER A 175 12.48 -16.78 5.18
C SER A 175 13.82 -17.40 4.79
N SER A 176 13.81 -18.23 3.76
CA SER A 176 15.00 -18.81 3.16
C SER A 176 15.65 -17.92 2.09
N THR A 177 15.00 -16.81 1.72
CA THR A 177 15.40 -15.97 0.58
C THR A 177 15.84 -14.56 0.99
N ALA A 178 15.34 -14.05 2.11
CA ALA A 178 15.63 -12.69 2.56
C ALA A 178 15.76 -12.64 4.09
N ARG A 179 16.80 -11.97 4.57
CA ARG A 179 17.01 -11.70 6.00
C ARG A 179 16.28 -10.43 6.46
N TYR A 180 16.16 -9.44 5.57
CA TYR A 180 15.60 -8.13 5.87
C TYR A 180 14.35 -7.81 5.04
N GLY A 181 13.47 -6.93 5.56
CA GLY A 181 12.35 -6.34 4.83
C GLY A 181 12.75 -5.23 3.84
N TYR A 182 14.04 -5.08 3.58
CA TYR A 182 14.60 -4.08 2.69
C TYR A 182 15.88 -4.61 2.06
N THR A 183 16.23 -4.06 0.90
CA THR A 183 17.50 -4.32 0.24
C THR A 183 18.59 -3.51 0.94
N VAL A 184 19.64 -4.19 1.40
CA VAL A 184 20.81 -3.52 1.98
C VAL A 184 21.55 -2.76 0.86
N PRO A 185 21.79 -1.44 0.99
CA PRO A 185 22.52 -0.70 -0.04
C PRO A 185 23.92 -1.27 -0.27
N GLU A 186 24.37 -1.35 -1.53
CA GLU A 186 25.68 -1.92 -1.91
C GLU A 186 26.84 -1.25 -1.15
N ALA A 187 26.73 0.07 -0.93
CA ALA A 187 27.70 0.84 -0.16
C ALA A 187 27.87 0.29 1.28
N VAL A 188 26.78 -0.18 1.91
CA VAL A 188 26.75 -0.75 3.25
C VAL A 188 27.17 -2.22 3.24
N GLU A 189 26.73 -2.97 2.22
CA GLU A 189 27.02 -4.40 2.05
C GLU A 189 28.53 -4.70 2.13
N LYS A 190 29.36 -3.85 1.51
CA LYS A 190 30.84 -3.97 1.53
C LYS A 190 31.46 -3.92 2.92
N SER A 191 30.74 -3.40 3.92
CA SER A 191 31.20 -3.36 5.32
C SER A 191 30.61 -4.46 6.21
N LEU A 192 29.74 -5.31 5.67
CA LEU A 192 29.08 -6.38 6.41
C LEU A 192 29.73 -7.74 6.14
N ALA A 193 29.64 -8.65 7.11
CA ALA A 193 30.07 -10.02 6.92
C ALA A 193 28.97 -10.83 6.20
N GLY A 194 29.33 -11.93 5.53
CA GLY A 194 28.34 -12.78 4.84
C GLY A 194 27.23 -13.30 5.75
N LYS A 195 27.53 -13.52 7.04
CA LYS A 195 26.55 -13.91 8.06
C LYS A 195 25.50 -12.84 8.36
N ASP A 196 25.82 -11.58 8.12
CA ASP A 196 24.92 -10.45 8.35
C ASP A 196 23.91 -10.30 7.20
N LEU A 197 24.16 -10.94 6.06
CA LEU A 197 23.32 -10.88 4.86
C LEU A 197 22.55 -12.19 4.64
N ALA A 198 23.13 -13.32 5.05
CA ALA A 198 22.55 -14.63 4.86
C ALA A 198 21.22 -14.80 5.61
N PRO A 199 20.14 -15.29 4.95
CA PRO A 199 18.90 -15.66 5.63
C PRO A 199 19.12 -16.77 6.67
N GLY A 200 18.25 -16.83 7.67
CA GLY A 200 18.33 -17.83 8.74
C GLY A 200 19.07 -17.36 9.99
N TYR A 201 19.05 -18.23 11.01
CA TYR A 201 19.76 -18.02 12.28
C TYR A 201 21.28 -18.19 12.12
N GLU A 202 22.04 -17.38 12.85
CA GLU A 202 23.49 -17.58 13.04
C GLU A 202 23.75 -18.71 14.05
N ASP A 203 24.93 -19.35 14.00
CA ASP A 203 25.30 -20.47 14.89
C ASP A 203 25.13 -20.20 16.40
N ALA A 204 25.20 -18.93 16.81
CA ALA A 204 25.05 -18.51 18.21
C ALA A 204 23.59 -18.23 18.64
N HIS A 205 22.65 -18.23 17.70
CA HIS A 205 21.22 -17.96 17.91
C HIS A 205 20.39 -19.12 17.34
N GLY A 206 19.19 -19.32 17.85
CA GLY A 206 18.35 -20.40 17.33
C GLY A 206 16.89 -20.22 17.65
N LEU A 207 16.04 -20.78 16.80
CA LEU A 207 14.59 -20.79 16.97
C LEU A 207 14.18 -21.31 18.35
N GLY A 208 14.82 -22.37 18.84
CA GLY A 208 14.54 -22.93 20.16
C GLY A 208 14.79 -21.94 21.30
N THR A 209 15.86 -21.15 21.21
CA THR A 209 16.20 -20.10 22.18
C THR A 209 15.16 -18.99 22.18
N ASP A 210 14.82 -18.47 20.99
CA ASP A 210 13.85 -17.39 20.83
C ASP A 210 12.46 -17.79 21.32
N LEU A 211 12.01 -19.01 20.97
CA LEU A 211 10.73 -19.53 21.44
C LEU A 211 10.71 -19.81 22.95
N ALA A 212 11.82 -20.30 23.52
CA ALA A 212 11.92 -20.48 24.96
C ALA A 212 11.86 -19.14 25.70
N PHE A 213 12.53 -18.12 25.16
CA PHE A 213 12.54 -16.78 25.74
C PHE A 213 11.18 -16.08 25.60
N LEU A 214 10.53 -16.17 24.43
CA LEU A 214 9.17 -15.66 24.23
C LEU A 214 8.20 -16.27 25.24
N ARG A 215 8.24 -17.59 25.45
CA ARG A 215 7.41 -18.25 26.48
C ARG A 215 7.74 -17.74 27.87
N ALA A 216 9.00 -17.52 28.19
CA ALA A 216 9.39 -16.95 29.48
C ALA A 216 8.81 -15.54 29.68
N CYS A 217 8.80 -14.69 28.64
CA CYS A 217 8.16 -13.37 28.68
C CYS A 217 6.66 -13.48 28.95
N LEU A 218 5.94 -14.33 28.22
CA LEU A 218 4.48 -14.49 28.39
C LEU A 218 4.10 -15.07 29.77
N VAL A 219 4.95 -15.93 30.34
CA VAL A 219 4.75 -16.49 31.69
C VAL A 219 5.08 -15.49 32.79
N GLU A 220 6.10 -14.65 32.58
CA GLU A 220 6.49 -13.62 33.55
C GLU A 220 5.48 -12.47 33.59
N PHE A 221 4.85 -12.16 32.47
CA PHE A 221 3.86 -11.09 32.31
C PHE A 221 2.52 -11.63 31.77
N PRO A 222 1.76 -12.39 32.58
CA PRO A 222 0.52 -13.03 32.13
C PRO A 222 -0.62 -12.04 31.84
N ASP A 223 -0.49 -10.80 32.32
CA ASP A 223 -1.40 -9.68 32.10
C ASP A 223 -1.11 -8.91 30.79
N ALA A 224 -0.02 -9.22 30.10
CA ALA A 224 0.32 -8.58 28.84
C ALA A 224 -0.38 -9.24 27.64
N HIS A 225 -0.95 -8.41 26.78
CA HIS A 225 -1.49 -8.77 25.47
C HIS A 225 -0.44 -8.50 24.40
N VAL A 226 0.18 -9.55 23.88
CA VAL A 226 1.18 -9.47 22.82
C VAL A 226 0.59 -10.02 21.51
N THR A 227 0.54 -9.18 20.49
CA THR A 227 -0.08 -9.48 19.19
C THR A 227 1.00 -9.59 18.10
N ASN A 228 0.93 -10.63 17.26
CA ASN A 228 1.78 -10.76 16.08
C ASN A 228 1.15 -10.03 14.89
N LEU A 229 1.81 -9.00 14.36
CA LEU A 229 1.44 -8.28 13.13
C LEU A 229 2.16 -8.78 11.88
N GLY A 230 3.20 -9.61 12.06
CA GLY A 230 4.02 -10.15 10.98
C GLY A 230 3.41 -11.38 10.31
N ALA A 231 4.12 -11.88 9.30
CA ALA A 231 3.70 -13.04 8.50
C ALA A 231 4.26 -14.38 9.02
N SER A 232 5.00 -14.38 10.14
CA SER A 232 5.61 -15.59 10.69
C SER A 232 4.55 -16.62 11.12
N GLU A 233 4.59 -17.79 10.48
CA GLU A 233 3.70 -18.91 10.80
C GLU A 233 4.02 -19.47 12.20
N THR A 234 5.31 -19.53 12.58
CA THR A 234 5.76 -20.07 13.87
C THR A 234 5.41 -19.13 15.02
N LEU A 235 5.58 -17.82 14.86
CA LEU A 235 5.22 -16.85 15.89
C LEU A 235 3.70 -16.84 16.13
N GLY A 236 2.91 -17.02 15.07
CA GLY A 236 1.45 -17.16 15.12
C GLY A 236 0.94 -18.40 15.88
N LEU A 237 1.80 -19.38 16.20
CA LEU A 237 1.43 -20.50 17.06
C LEU A 237 1.41 -20.13 18.55
N TYR A 238 2.13 -19.06 18.93
CA TYR A 238 2.30 -18.63 20.32
C TYR A 238 1.56 -17.33 20.63
N LEU A 239 1.43 -16.46 19.63
CA LEU A 239 0.80 -15.15 19.77
C LEU A 239 -0.44 -15.06 18.90
N PRO A 240 -1.53 -14.45 19.38
CA PRO A 240 -2.68 -14.15 18.54
C PRO A 240 -2.27 -13.25 17.36
N GLY A 241 -2.87 -13.50 16.20
CA GLY A 241 -2.84 -12.56 15.09
C GLY A 241 -3.67 -11.30 15.39
N PRO A 242 -3.58 -10.26 14.55
CA PRO A 242 -4.27 -9.02 14.83
C PRO A 242 -5.79 -9.18 14.73
N THR A 243 -6.51 -8.70 15.73
CA THR A 243 -7.92 -8.33 15.60
C THR A 243 -8.00 -6.89 15.10
N THR A 244 -8.88 -6.60 14.15
CA THR A 244 -9.09 -5.23 13.64
C THR A 244 -9.42 -4.28 14.79
N ILE A 245 -8.66 -3.19 14.94
CA ILE A 245 -8.86 -2.20 16.01
C ILE A 245 -10.03 -1.29 15.60
N THR A 246 -11.27 -1.68 15.94
CA THR A 246 -12.47 -0.95 15.49
C THR A 246 -13.00 0.11 16.45
N ASP A 247 -12.49 0.19 17.70
CA ASP A 247 -13.11 0.98 18.77
C ASP A 247 -12.16 1.94 19.52
N ARG A 248 -11.05 2.38 18.91
CA ARG A 248 -10.19 3.41 19.55
C ARG A 248 -10.47 4.81 19.01
N PRO A 249 -10.80 5.79 19.86
CA PRO A 249 -10.78 7.17 19.44
C PRO A 249 -9.33 7.52 19.07
N SER A 250 -9.11 8.06 17.87
CA SER A 250 -7.87 8.72 17.50
C SER A 250 -7.58 9.79 18.55
N LEU A 251 -6.73 9.51 19.54
CA LEU A 251 -6.35 10.48 20.56
C LEU A 251 -5.52 11.58 19.91
N ALA A 252 -6.12 12.77 19.87
CA ALA A 252 -5.61 14.07 19.47
C ALA A 252 -4.68 14.11 18.23
N THR A 253 -5.18 14.75 17.17
CA THR A 253 -4.36 15.34 16.13
C THR A 253 -3.31 16.25 16.76
N HIS A 254 -2.04 15.86 16.71
CA HIS A 254 -0.99 16.88 16.68
C HIS A 254 -1.23 17.73 15.44
N PRO A 255 -1.13 19.07 15.54
CA PRO A 255 -1.24 19.92 14.37
C PRO A 255 -0.20 19.46 13.36
N THR A 256 -0.68 19.05 12.18
CA THR A 256 0.17 18.83 11.02
C THR A 256 0.99 20.10 10.84
N PRO A 257 2.33 20.04 10.71
CA PRO A 257 3.09 21.19 10.26
C PRO A 257 2.52 21.57 8.88
N HIS A 258 1.73 22.64 8.84
CA HIS A 258 1.25 23.20 7.59
C HIS A 258 2.49 23.64 6.81
N LEU A 259 2.73 23.05 5.64
CA LEU A 259 3.70 23.55 4.68
C LEU A 259 3.17 24.87 4.09
N GLY A 260 3.22 25.93 4.90
CA GLY A 260 2.85 27.30 4.51
C GLY A 260 1.39 27.48 4.12
N GLU A 261 0.88 28.70 4.29
CA GLU A 261 -0.35 29.07 3.60
C GLU A 261 -0.09 29.12 2.09
N PRO A 262 -0.95 28.53 1.24
CA PRO A 262 -0.81 28.69 -0.19
C PRO A 262 -0.96 30.18 -0.54
N LYS A 263 0.06 30.75 -1.20
CA LYS A 263 -0.05 32.09 -1.79
C LYS A 263 -1.21 32.10 -2.79
N ALA A 264 -2.09 33.09 -2.68
CA ALA A 264 -3.21 33.29 -3.60
C ALA A 264 -2.70 33.33 -5.06
N ARG A 265 -3.31 32.53 -5.93
CA ARG A 265 -3.01 32.40 -7.37
C ARG A 265 -4.21 32.91 -8.17
N ALA A 266 -3.96 33.46 -9.37
CA ALA A 266 -5.00 34.01 -10.22
C ALA A 266 -5.94 32.92 -10.76
N VAL A 267 -7.17 33.30 -11.10
CA VAL A 267 -8.21 32.40 -11.64
C VAL A 267 -8.45 32.74 -13.10
N VAL A 268 -8.26 31.77 -14.00
CA VAL A 268 -8.61 31.88 -15.43
C VAL A 268 -9.94 31.19 -15.66
N THR A 269 -10.88 31.87 -16.34
CA THR A 269 -12.24 31.41 -16.56
C THR A 269 -12.40 30.88 -17.99
N LEU A 270 -12.70 29.59 -18.17
CA LEU A 270 -13.13 29.08 -19.48
C LEU A 270 -14.60 29.42 -19.73
N PRO A 271 -14.99 29.79 -20.97
CA PRO A 271 -16.35 30.20 -21.29
C PRO A 271 -17.37 29.09 -21.00
N ALA A 272 -18.60 29.50 -20.66
CA ALA A 272 -19.72 28.58 -20.46
C ALA A 272 -20.07 27.85 -21.76
N VAL A 273 -20.29 26.54 -21.67
CA VAL A 273 -20.75 25.73 -22.82
C VAL A 273 -22.24 25.46 -22.64
N PRO A 274 -23.08 25.68 -23.68
CA PRO A 274 -24.50 25.36 -23.61
C PRO A 274 -24.70 23.87 -23.28
N SER A 275 -25.47 23.57 -22.24
CA SER A 275 -25.96 22.20 -22.00
C SER A 275 -27.32 22.03 -22.68
N ALA A 276 -27.67 20.79 -23.01
CA ALA A 276 -28.95 20.45 -23.62
C ALA A 276 -30.19 20.76 -22.74
N ASP A 277 -29.99 21.11 -21.46
CA ASP A 277 -31.05 21.30 -20.47
C ASP A 277 -31.38 22.78 -20.18
N GLY A 278 -30.72 23.73 -20.84
CA GLY A 278 -30.88 25.16 -20.53
C GLY A 278 -30.15 25.62 -19.25
N ASP A 279 -29.70 24.70 -18.41
CA ASP A 279 -28.73 24.98 -17.34
C ASP A 279 -27.31 24.90 -17.92
N ALA A 280 -26.78 26.03 -18.39
CA ALA A 280 -25.41 26.11 -18.89
C ALA A 280 -24.44 25.52 -17.84
N LEU A 281 -23.54 24.62 -18.25
CA LEU A 281 -22.43 24.23 -17.39
C LEU A 281 -21.62 25.51 -17.17
N GLY A 282 -21.53 25.91 -15.91
CA GLY A 282 -20.89 27.15 -15.50
C GLY A 282 -19.46 27.29 -16.04
N PRO A 283 -18.88 28.50 -15.93
CA PRO A 283 -17.48 28.69 -16.22
C PRO A 283 -16.60 27.69 -15.47
N VAL A 284 -15.52 27.23 -16.10
CA VAL A 284 -14.50 26.41 -15.44
C VAL A 284 -13.44 27.35 -14.90
N GLU A 285 -13.12 27.21 -13.62
CA GLU A 285 -12.08 28.01 -12.98
C GLU A 285 -10.77 27.23 -12.98
N VAL A 286 -9.77 27.76 -13.68
CA VAL A 286 -8.41 27.25 -13.65
C VAL A 286 -7.63 28.07 -12.64
N ARG A 287 -7.03 27.41 -11.65
CA ARG A 287 -6.16 28.10 -10.68
C ARG A 287 -4.75 28.16 -11.25
N GLU A 288 -4.26 29.37 -11.53
CA GLU A 288 -2.95 29.58 -12.17
C GLU A 288 -1.80 29.00 -11.34
N PRO A 289 -0.74 28.47 -11.98
CA PRO A 289 0.43 27.98 -11.26
C PRO A 289 1.39 29.07 -10.77
N LEU A 290 2.40 28.65 -9.98
CA LEU A 290 3.49 29.52 -9.50
C LEU A 290 4.36 30.10 -10.65
N ASP A 291 4.38 29.45 -11.81
CA ASP A 291 5.20 29.77 -12.99
C ASP A 291 4.38 30.16 -14.25
N GLY A 292 3.05 30.09 -14.18
CA GLY A 292 2.12 30.62 -15.19
C GLY A 292 1.86 29.78 -16.45
N ARG A 293 2.43 28.58 -16.63
CA ARG A 293 2.21 27.74 -17.84
C ARG A 293 1.38 26.49 -17.53
N LEU A 294 0.23 26.35 -18.21
CA LEU A 294 -0.69 25.20 -18.12
C LEU A 294 -0.40 24.10 -19.15
N TYR A 295 0.55 24.35 -20.04
CA TYR A 295 0.93 23.46 -21.13
C TYR A 295 2.42 23.59 -21.41
N ALA A 296 2.98 22.55 -22.02
CA ALA A 296 4.28 22.61 -22.68
C ALA A 296 4.09 22.71 -24.19
N GLU A 297 5.06 23.29 -24.89
CA GLU A 297 5.11 23.22 -26.35
C GLU A 297 5.85 21.94 -26.75
N VAL A 298 5.15 21.01 -27.39
CA VAL A 298 5.71 19.77 -27.96
C VAL A 298 5.52 19.86 -29.47
N ASP A 299 6.62 19.96 -30.22
CA ASP A 299 6.60 20.13 -31.69
C ASP A 299 5.68 21.26 -32.19
N GLY A 300 5.68 22.39 -31.46
CA GLY A 300 4.88 23.58 -31.78
C GLY A 300 3.40 23.47 -31.39
N ARG A 301 3.01 22.43 -30.65
CA ARG A 301 1.65 22.21 -30.14
C ARG A 301 1.60 22.43 -28.64
N ARG A 302 0.52 23.03 -28.14
CA ARG A 302 0.26 23.21 -26.71
C ARG A 302 -0.29 21.91 -26.13
N CYS A 303 0.51 21.23 -25.34
CA CYS A 303 0.25 19.88 -24.85
C CYS A 303 0.23 19.83 -23.32
N ALA A 304 -0.65 18.99 -22.78
CA ALA A 304 -0.67 18.67 -21.36
C ALA A 304 -1.15 17.23 -21.11
N TYR A 305 -0.65 16.63 -20.04
CA TYR A 305 -1.27 15.45 -19.46
C TYR A 305 -2.49 15.88 -18.64
N VAL A 306 -3.54 15.07 -18.64
CA VAL A 306 -4.82 15.39 -17.97
C VAL A 306 -5.29 14.19 -17.16
N THR A 307 -5.77 14.44 -15.94
CA THR A 307 -6.42 13.44 -15.08
C THR A 307 -7.69 14.01 -14.46
N VAL A 308 -8.59 13.16 -13.97
CA VAL A 308 -9.69 13.55 -13.07
C VAL A 308 -9.36 13.16 -11.64
N VAL A 309 -9.77 14.01 -10.69
CA VAL A 309 -9.68 13.73 -9.25
C VAL A 309 -11.02 14.02 -8.58
N SER A 310 -11.50 13.03 -7.83
CA SER A 310 -12.63 13.12 -6.91
C SER A 310 -12.31 12.38 -5.61
N GLY A 311 -12.86 12.85 -4.48
CA GLY A 311 -12.61 12.27 -3.15
C GLY A 311 -11.13 11.96 -2.84
N ASP A 312 -10.85 10.69 -2.55
CA ASP A 312 -9.53 10.18 -2.13
C ASP A 312 -8.55 9.93 -3.29
N TYR A 313 -8.96 10.13 -4.55
CA TYR A 313 -8.10 9.93 -5.72
C TYR A 313 -6.95 10.94 -5.84
N HIS A 314 -6.90 11.95 -4.95
CA HIS A 314 -5.75 12.85 -4.87
C HIS A 314 -4.45 12.10 -4.52
N HIS A 315 -4.52 10.99 -3.78
CA HIS A 315 -3.37 10.11 -3.56
C HIS A 315 -2.87 9.49 -4.87
N GLY A 316 -3.79 9.00 -5.69
CA GLY A 316 -3.52 8.51 -7.04
C GLY A 316 -2.83 9.56 -7.91
N ALA A 317 -3.45 10.74 -8.03
CA ALA A 317 -2.92 11.83 -8.85
C ALA A 317 -1.52 12.29 -8.42
N ARG A 318 -1.20 12.25 -7.12
CA ARG A 318 0.15 12.51 -6.61
C ARG A 318 1.18 11.49 -7.11
N ALA A 319 0.86 10.21 -7.08
CA ALA A 319 1.73 9.17 -7.63
C ALA A 319 1.87 9.29 -9.16
N LEU A 320 0.78 9.58 -9.88
CA LEU A 320 0.81 9.85 -11.31
C LEU A 320 1.75 11.05 -11.61
N ALA A 321 1.59 12.16 -10.92
CA ALA A 321 2.44 13.34 -11.07
C ALA A 321 3.91 13.03 -10.76
N GLY A 322 4.18 12.29 -9.67
CA GLY A 322 5.52 11.87 -9.30
C GLY A 322 6.18 10.94 -10.32
N SER A 323 5.38 10.12 -11.01
CA SER A 323 5.85 9.26 -12.10
C SER A 323 6.14 10.03 -13.39
N LEU A 324 5.24 10.93 -13.82
CA LEU A 324 5.43 11.78 -14.99
C LEU A 324 6.69 12.64 -14.88
N ARG A 325 6.93 13.29 -13.72
CA ARG A 325 8.11 14.14 -13.51
C ARG A 325 9.46 13.42 -13.64
N ARG A 326 9.47 12.09 -13.62
CA ARG A 326 10.70 11.32 -13.85
C ARG A 326 11.04 11.15 -15.33
N VAL A 327 10.05 11.33 -16.20
CA VAL A 327 10.16 10.97 -17.62
C VAL A 327 9.83 12.11 -18.56
N THR A 328 9.12 13.15 -18.13
CA THR A 328 8.71 14.29 -18.97
C THR A 328 8.61 15.59 -18.16
N ASP A 329 8.77 16.72 -18.86
CA ASP A 329 8.54 18.07 -18.36
C ASP A 329 7.15 18.63 -18.72
N VAL A 330 6.34 17.87 -19.46
CA VAL A 330 4.97 18.27 -19.84
C VAL A 330 4.07 18.27 -18.58
N PRO A 331 3.29 19.34 -18.34
CA PRO A 331 2.53 19.47 -17.10
C PRO A 331 1.34 18.51 -17.00
N LEU A 332 0.96 18.16 -15.75
CA LEU A 332 -0.26 17.43 -15.43
C LEU A 332 -1.36 18.39 -14.92
N LEU A 333 -2.49 18.41 -15.61
CA LEU A 333 -3.72 19.10 -15.22
C LEU A 333 -4.69 18.13 -14.54
N ALA A 334 -5.07 18.42 -13.30
CA ALA A 334 -6.09 17.68 -12.56
C ALA A 334 -7.44 18.39 -12.62
N LEU A 335 -8.40 17.77 -13.31
CA LEU A 335 -9.81 18.17 -13.32
C LEU A 335 -10.44 17.75 -11.98
N CYS A 336 -10.71 18.71 -11.11
CA CYS A 336 -11.11 18.50 -9.72
C CYS A 336 -12.61 18.70 -9.54
N THR A 337 -13.31 17.68 -9.02
CA THR A 337 -14.68 17.85 -8.53
C THR A 337 -14.70 18.62 -7.21
N PRO A 338 -15.85 19.16 -6.77
CA PRO A 338 -15.92 19.95 -5.53
C PRO A 338 -15.47 19.23 -4.25
N ASP A 339 -15.50 17.89 -4.23
CA ASP A 339 -15.07 17.02 -3.14
C ASP A 339 -13.58 16.61 -3.20
N ALA A 340 -12.84 17.03 -4.23
CA ALA A 340 -11.42 16.74 -4.36
C ALA A 340 -10.58 17.57 -3.38
N ASP A 341 -9.52 16.98 -2.82
CA ASP A 341 -8.53 17.68 -2.00
C ASP A 341 -7.56 18.49 -2.89
N THR A 342 -8.04 19.63 -3.39
CA THR A 342 -7.26 20.53 -4.24
C THR A 342 -6.06 21.13 -3.52
N ALA A 343 -6.13 21.32 -2.20
CA ALA A 343 -5.02 21.82 -1.40
C ALA A 343 -3.86 20.81 -1.40
N ALA A 344 -4.17 19.53 -1.22
CA ALA A 344 -3.20 18.44 -1.31
C ALA A 344 -2.52 18.38 -2.69
N LEU A 345 -3.30 18.51 -3.78
CA LEU A 345 -2.78 18.52 -5.15
C LEU A 345 -1.86 19.72 -5.42
N LEU A 346 -2.27 20.92 -5.00
CA LEU A 346 -1.49 22.16 -5.18
C LEU A 346 -0.18 22.12 -4.39
N ALA A 347 -0.18 21.57 -3.18
CA ALA A 347 1.03 21.37 -2.37
C ALA A 347 2.02 20.42 -3.05
N SER A 348 1.53 19.49 -3.87
CA SER A 348 2.33 18.58 -4.70
C SER A 348 2.78 19.21 -6.02
N GLY A 349 2.42 20.46 -6.30
CA GLY A 349 2.72 21.14 -7.56
C GLY A 349 1.92 20.60 -8.75
N ILE A 350 0.73 20.04 -8.51
CA ILE A 350 -0.20 19.63 -9.57
C ILE A 350 -1.09 20.82 -9.91
N HIS A 351 -1.32 21.05 -11.20
CA HIS A 351 -2.22 22.11 -11.65
C HIS A 351 -3.67 21.64 -11.46
N THR A 352 -4.52 22.46 -10.85
CA THR A 352 -5.92 22.09 -10.56
C THR A 352 -6.89 22.95 -11.38
N VAL A 353 -7.88 22.28 -11.98
CA VAL A 353 -8.96 22.90 -12.75
C VAL A 353 -10.27 22.49 -12.09
N ASP A 354 -10.98 23.44 -11.48
CA ASP A 354 -12.23 23.16 -10.78
C ASP A 354 -13.35 22.94 -11.80
N VAL A 355 -13.91 21.72 -11.82
CA VAL A 355 -14.97 21.34 -12.77
C VAL A 355 -16.23 20.84 -12.05
N PRO A 356 -17.43 21.13 -12.57
CA PRO A 356 -18.64 20.53 -12.05
C PRO A 356 -18.67 19.03 -12.38
N ALA A 357 -19.11 18.21 -11.43
CA ALA A 357 -19.34 16.79 -11.67
C ALA A 357 -20.41 16.59 -12.75
N ILE A 358 -20.15 15.70 -13.72
CA ILE A 358 -21.12 15.38 -14.78
C ILE A 358 -21.96 14.18 -14.33
N VAL A 359 -23.23 14.44 -14.02
CA VAL A 359 -24.17 13.41 -13.54
C VAL A 359 -24.56 12.48 -14.69
N ASN A 360 -24.52 11.18 -14.43
CA ASN A 360 -24.94 10.15 -15.39
C ASN A 360 -26.47 10.23 -15.68
N PRO A 361 -26.89 10.53 -16.93
CA PRO A 361 -28.31 10.71 -17.25
C PRO A 361 -29.16 9.44 -17.11
N VAL A 362 -28.56 8.25 -17.20
CA VAL A 362 -29.26 6.96 -17.02
C VAL A 362 -29.83 6.83 -15.60
N VAL A 363 -29.26 7.57 -14.64
CA VAL A 363 -29.67 7.53 -13.22
C VAL A 363 -30.82 8.50 -12.91
N ALA A 364 -31.02 9.53 -13.74
CA ALA A 364 -32.04 10.56 -13.51
C ALA A 364 -33.49 10.06 -13.65
N GLY A 365 -33.70 8.85 -14.20
CA GLY A 365 -35.03 8.23 -14.38
C GLY A 365 -35.33 7.00 -13.50
N ALA A 366 -34.43 6.60 -12.60
CA ALA A 366 -34.59 5.38 -11.78
C ALA A 366 -35.29 5.65 -10.43
N ALA A 367 -35.97 4.64 -9.88
CA ALA A 367 -36.58 4.72 -8.54
C ALA A 367 -35.52 5.10 -7.47
N PRO A 368 -35.86 5.90 -6.44
CA PRO A 368 -34.87 6.58 -5.57
C PRO A 368 -33.83 5.67 -4.90
N THR A 369 -34.18 4.43 -4.60
CA THR A 369 -33.30 3.44 -3.96
C THR A 369 -32.31 2.80 -4.94
N THR A 370 -32.71 2.62 -6.20
CA THR A 370 -31.85 2.13 -7.29
C THR A 370 -30.99 3.26 -7.84
N ALA A 371 -31.56 4.47 -7.96
CA ALA A 371 -30.84 5.68 -8.35
C ALA A 371 -29.66 5.97 -7.41
N ARG A 372 -29.86 5.90 -6.09
CA ARG A 372 -28.82 6.17 -5.09
C ARG A 372 -27.64 5.19 -5.14
N ARG A 373 -27.89 3.89 -5.34
CA ARG A 373 -26.82 2.86 -5.45
C ARG A 373 -26.02 2.94 -6.76
N VAL A 374 -26.65 3.38 -7.84
CA VAL A 374 -25.98 3.57 -9.14
C VAL A 374 -25.28 4.93 -9.20
N GLN A 375 -25.85 5.97 -8.55
CA GLN A 375 -25.18 7.26 -8.29
C GLN A 375 -23.87 7.05 -7.53
N ASP A 376 -23.87 6.35 -6.39
CA ASP A 376 -22.65 6.21 -5.58
C ASP A 376 -21.48 5.52 -6.31
N ARG A 377 -21.75 4.68 -7.34
CA ARG A 377 -20.70 3.98 -8.11
C ARG A 377 -20.28 4.69 -9.42
N PHE A 378 -21.12 5.59 -9.95
CA PHE A 378 -20.94 6.21 -11.28
C PHE A 378 -21.16 7.73 -11.32
N ALA A 379 -21.30 8.39 -10.16
CA ALA A 379 -21.66 9.81 -10.08
C ALA A 379 -20.63 10.77 -10.72
N ALA A 380 -19.38 10.32 -10.94
CA ALA A 380 -18.30 11.16 -11.46
C ALA A 380 -17.59 10.59 -12.70
N THR A 381 -18.03 9.46 -13.28
CA THR A 381 -17.33 8.83 -14.42
C THR A 381 -17.28 9.75 -15.64
N TYR A 382 -18.37 10.45 -15.94
CA TYR A 382 -18.42 11.38 -17.07
C TYR A 382 -17.70 12.70 -16.84
N THR A 383 -17.24 13.01 -15.62
CA THR A 383 -16.42 14.21 -15.36
C THR A 383 -15.13 14.20 -16.21
N LYS A 384 -14.66 13.00 -16.59
CA LYS A 384 -13.58 12.77 -17.56
C LYS A 384 -13.80 13.50 -18.89
N LEU A 385 -15.04 13.72 -19.32
CA LEU A 385 -15.35 14.41 -20.56
C LEU A 385 -14.90 15.88 -20.57
N HIS A 386 -14.69 16.51 -19.42
CA HIS A 386 -14.11 17.87 -19.38
C HIS A 386 -12.70 17.93 -19.99
N ALA A 387 -12.00 16.80 -20.16
CA ALA A 387 -10.75 16.76 -20.91
C ALA A 387 -10.91 17.26 -22.37
N PHE A 388 -12.07 17.01 -23.00
CA PHE A 388 -12.38 17.48 -24.35
C PHE A 388 -12.76 18.97 -24.39
N ARG A 389 -13.00 19.60 -23.22
CA ARG A 389 -13.34 21.03 -23.10
C ARG A 389 -12.10 21.93 -23.07
N LEU A 390 -10.90 21.38 -22.92
CA LEU A 390 -9.64 22.13 -22.78
C LEU A 390 -9.12 22.67 -24.13
N ASP A 391 -9.94 23.43 -24.86
CA ASP A 391 -9.67 23.93 -26.22
C ASP A 391 -8.53 24.96 -26.34
N PHE A 392 -7.96 25.39 -25.21
CA PHE A 392 -6.69 26.13 -25.17
C PHE A 392 -5.46 25.23 -25.37
N LEU A 393 -5.64 23.91 -25.38
CA LEU A 393 -4.62 22.92 -25.72
C LEU A 393 -4.84 22.45 -27.16
N ASP A 394 -3.76 22.17 -27.86
CA ASP A 394 -3.81 21.58 -29.20
C ASP A 394 -3.89 20.05 -29.12
N ARG A 395 -3.38 19.46 -28.02
CA ARG A 395 -3.44 18.01 -27.78
C ARG A 395 -3.46 17.69 -26.28
N VAL A 396 -4.27 16.71 -25.88
CA VAL A 396 -4.29 16.17 -24.52
C VAL A 396 -3.93 14.69 -24.53
N VAL A 397 -3.16 14.27 -23.52
CA VAL A 397 -3.02 12.85 -23.17
C VAL A 397 -3.67 12.66 -21.82
N PHE A 398 -4.84 12.02 -21.83
CA PHE A 398 -5.57 11.68 -20.63
C PHE A 398 -4.99 10.40 -20.00
N VAL A 399 -4.76 10.44 -18.70
CA VAL A 399 -4.33 9.30 -17.89
C VAL A 399 -5.15 9.30 -16.60
N ASP A 400 -5.82 8.20 -16.28
CA ASP A 400 -6.57 8.10 -15.02
C ASP A 400 -5.62 8.25 -13.81
N SER A 401 -6.13 8.86 -12.73
CA SER A 401 -5.35 9.13 -11.52
C SER A 401 -4.91 7.86 -10.78
N ASP A 402 -5.38 6.69 -11.15
CA ASP A 402 -4.94 5.39 -10.65
C ASP A 402 -3.89 4.72 -11.54
N ALA A 403 -3.21 5.45 -12.42
CA ALA A 403 -2.07 4.95 -13.18
C ALA A 403 -0.75 5.61 -12.78
N VAL A 404 0.37 4.98 -13.17
CA VAL A 404 1.72 5.55 -13.09
C VAL A 404 2.45 5.34 -14.42
N VAL A 405 3.32 6.29 -14.74
CA VAL A 405 4.11 6.32 -15.98
C VAL A 405 5.54 5.88 -15.70
N ARG A 406 5.96 4.76 -16.28
CA ARG A 406 7.29 4.16 -16.12
C ARG A 406 8.30 4.70 -17.14
N GLN A 407 7.84 5.03 -18.33
CA GLN A 407 8.69 5.49 -19.44
C GLN A 407 8.09 6.73 -20.10
N ASN A 408 8.90 7.53 -20.80
CA ASN A 408 8.39 8.67 -21.57
C ASN A 408 7.39 8.17 -22.63
N VAL A 409 6.27 8.90 -22.76
CA VAL A 409 5.17 8.65 -23.70
C VAL A 409 4.74 9.93 -24.42
N ASP A 410 5.63 10.91 -24.53
CA ASP A 410 5.33 12.21 -25.16
C ASP A 410 5.02 12.06 -26.65
N GLU A 411 5.42 10.95 -27.29
CA GLU A 411 5.00 10.60 -28.64
C GLU A 411 3.47 10.43 -28.79
N LEU A 412 2.72 10.31 -27.67
CA LEU A 412 1.26 10.32 -27.71
C LEU A 412 0.68 11.70 -28.05
N PHE A 413 1.48 12.77 -27.99
CA PHE A 413 1.07 14.10 -28.45
C PHE A 413 1.06 14.24 -29.98
N ASP A 414 1.57 13.24 -30.70
CA ASP A 414 1.54 13.19 -32.16
C ASP A 414 0.13 12.85 -32.71
N GLY A 415 -0.14 13.36 -33.91
CA GLY A 415 -1.38 13.12 -34.65
C GLY A 415 -2.58 13.93 -34.13
N ASP A 416 -3.72 13.78 -34.81
CA ASP A 416 -4.98 14.45 -34.49
C ASP A 416 -6.12 13.44 -34.23
N ASP A 417 -5.83 12.15 -34.46
CA ASP A 417 -6.73 11.04 -34.23
C ASP A 417 -6.97 10.79 -32.73
N PHE A 418 -8.12 10.23 -32.38
CA PHE A 418 -8.34 9.69 -31.04
C PHE A 418 -7.56 8.38 -30.92
N ALA A 419 -6.59 8.31 -30.02
CA ALA A 419 -5.78 7.11 -29.80
C ALA A 419 -6.02 6.56 -28.40
N ALA A 420 -6.21 5.26 -28.27
CA ALA A 420 -6.47 4.61 -26.99
C ALA A 420 -5.90 3.18 -27.00
N VAL A 421 -5.90 2.50 -25.87
CA VAL A 421 -5.35 1.14 -25.76
C VAL A 421 -6.51 0.12 -25.74
N PRO A 422 -6.45 -0.98 -26.52
CA PRO A 422 -7.44 -2.06 -26.44
C PRO A 422 -7.64 -2.55 -25.01
N ASP A 423 -8.89 -2.80 -24.59
CA ASP A 423 -9.14 -3.22 -23.20
C ASP A 423 -8.57 -4.62 -22.94
N ALA A 424 -7.59 -4.68 -22.04
CA ALA A 424 -6.87 -5.90 -21.68
C ALA A 424 -6.77 -6.01 -20.15
N GLY A 425 -7.09 -7.20 -19.61
CA GLY A 425 -6.92 -7.44 -18.17
C GLY A 425 -7.59 -8.71 -17.69
N LEU A 426 -8.92 -8.79 -17.79
CA LEU A 426 -9.66 -10.03 -17.48
C LEU A 426 -9.71 -10.97 -18.68
N ARG A 427 -9.76 -10.41 -19.89
CA ARG A 427 -9.80 -11.13 -21.16
C ARG A 427 -8.64 -10.66 -22.04
N LEU A 428 -8.29 -11.49 -23.03
CA LEU A 428 -7.43 -11.05 -24.12
C LEU A 428 -8.17 -10.00 -24.94
N PRO A 429 -7.49 -8.94 -25.39
CA PRO A 429 -8.12 -7.89 -26.18
C PRO A 429 -8.66 -8.46 -27.50
N THR A 430 -9.90 -8.12 -27.84
CA THR A 430 -10.50 -8.46 -29.14
C THR A 430 -10.17 -7.42 -30.22
N GLY A 431 -9.69 -6.24 -29.80
CA GLY A 431 -9.46 -5.08 -30.66
C GLY A 431 -10.74 -4.30 -31.02
N GLU A 432 -11.90 -4.70 -30.48
CA GLU A 432 -13.19 -4.07 -30.76
C GLU A 432 -13.50 -2.91 -29.80
N GLU A 433 -12.97 -2.96 -28.59
CA GLU A 433 -13.19 -1.96 -27.54
C GLU A 433 -11.85 -1.51 -26.94
N PHE A 434 -11.78 -0.24 -26.55
CA PHE A 434 -10.64 0.34 -25.84
C PHE A 434 -10.93 0.59 -24.37
N ASN A 435 -9.87 0.62 -23.57
CA ASN A 435 -9.89 1.07 -22.18
C ASN A 435 -9.78 2.60 -22.13
N SER A 436 -10.68 3.28 -21.42
CA SER A 436 -10.69 4.75 -21.33
C SER A 436 -9.74 5.32 -20.26
N GLY A 437 -8.90 4.47 -19.65
CA GLY A 437 -7.92 4.88 -18.66
C GLY A 437 -6.73 5.65 -19.22
N VAL A 438 -6.43 5.45 -20.51
CA VAL A 438 -5.44 6.24 -21.25
C VAL A 438 -5.94 6.51 -22.66
N PHE A 439 -5.95 7.78 -23.06
CA PHE A 439 -6.20 8.16 -24.45
C PHE A 439 -5.53 9.48 -24.83
N ALA A 440 -5.20 9.65 -26.10
CA ALA A 440 -4.78 10.92 -26.68
C ALA A 440 -5.92 11.49 -27.55
N ALA A 441 -6.20 12.78 -27.41
CA ALA A 441 -7.27 13.44 -28.14
C ALA A 441 -6.96 14.92 -28.42
N THR A 442 -7.61 15.46 -29.45
CA THR A 442 -7.65 16.91 -29.70
C THR A 442 -8.89 17.48 -29.03
N PRO A 443 -8.75 18.32 -28.00
CA PRO A 443 -9.90 18.91 -27.32
C PRO A 443 -10.61 19.91 -28.25
N SER A 444 -11.93 20.01 -28.10
CA SER A 444 -12.77 20.90 -28.89
C SER A 444 -14.05 21.17 -28.13
N ALA A 445 -14.36 22.46 -27.90
CA ALA A 445 -15.62 22.86 -27.27
C ALA A 445 -16.85 22.30 -28.00
N ASP A 446 -16.81 22.23 -29.33
CA ASP A 446 -17.86 21.63 -30.16
C ASP A 446 -17.96 20.12 -29.96
N LEU A 447 -16.83 19.41 -29.90
CA LEU A 447 -16.81 17.97 -29.60
C LEU A 447 -17.39 17.69 -28.22
N PHE A 448 -16.98 18.45 -27.21
CA PHE A 448 -17.51 18.36 -25.86
C PHE A 448 -19.02 18.61 -25.82
N ALA A 449 -19.51 19.66 -26.49
CA ALA A 449 -20.95 19.95 -26.57
C ALA A 449 -21.74 18.80 -27.22
N ARG A 450 -21.20 18.19 -28.28
CA ARG A 450 -21.80 17.00 -28.91
C ARG A 450 -21.82 15.80 -27.97
N MET A 451 -20.73 15.55 -27.24
CA MET A 451 -20.67 14.48 -26.23
C MET A 451 -21.74 14.70 -25.14
N MET A 452 -21.85 15.92 -24.61
CA MET A 452 -22.85 16.26 -23.60
C MET A 452 -24.29 16.05 -24.09
N ALA A 453 -24.59 16.40 -25.35
CA ALA A 453 -25.89 16.13 -25.95
C ALA A 453 -26.16 14.63 -26.13
N ALA A 454 -25.14 13.85 -26.47
CA ALA A 454 -25.24 12.41 -26.73
C ALA A 454 -25.36 11.56 -25.44
N LEU A 455 -24.95 12.07 -24.27
CA LEU A 455 -25.02 11.35 -22.99
C LEU A 455 -26.44 10.85 -22.64
N ARG A 456 -27.49 11.52 -23.13
CA ARG A 456 -28.90 11.13 -22.87
C ARG A 456 -29.40 10.02 -23.79
N THR A 457 -28.82 9.87 -24.97
CA THR A 457 -29.33 9.00 -26.04
C THR A 457 -28.40 7.81 -26.33
N THR A 458 -27.13 7.91 -25.95
CA THR A 458 -26.13 6.88 -26.20
C THR A 458 -26.09 5.89 -25.05
N ALA A 459 -26.34 4.61 -25.35
CA ALA A 459 -26.26 3.56 -24.35
C ALA A 459 -24.79 3.22 -24.05
N SER A 460 -24.36 3.38 -22.79
CA SER A 460 -23.05 2.93 -22.33
C SER A 460 -23.11 1.47 -21.90
N SER A 461 -22.25 0.62 -22.47
CA SER A 461 -22.22 -0.83 -22.24
C SER A 461 -21.85 -1.21 -20.80
N ASP A 462 -20.99 -0.42 -20.15
CA ASP A 462 -20.59 -0.58 -18.75
C ASP A 462 -21.33 0.37 -17.80
N GLY A 463 -22.09 1.32 -18.35
CA GLY A 463 -22.79 2.38 -17.61
C GLY A 463 -21.86 3.52 -17.15
N GLY A 464 -20.60 3.53 -17.58
CA GLY A 464 -19.57 4.51 -17.27
C GLY A 464 -19.03 5.23 -18.51
N ASP A 465 -17.89 5.90 -18.34
CA ASP A 465 -17.22 6.67 -19.41
C ASP A 465 -16.64 5.76 -20.51
N GLN A 466 -16.09 4.60 -20.18
CA GLN A 466 -15.51 3.70 -21.18
C GLN A 466 -16.58 3.23 -22.18
N GLY A 467 -17.72 2.74 -21.71
CA GLY A 467 -18.79 2.28 -22.60
C GLY A 467 -19.40 3.41 -23.42
N PHE A 468 -19.50 4.63 -22.87
CA PHE A 468 -19.96 5.79 -23.63
C PHE A 468 -18.96 6.20 -24.71
N LEU A 469 -17.66 6.29 -24.37
CA LEU A 469 -16.62 6.69 -25.32
C LEU A 469 -16.48 5.65 -26.45
N ASN A 470 -16.55 4.34 -26.14
CA ASN A 470 -16.57 3.30 -27.17
C ASN A 470 -17.79 3.40 -28.10
N ALA A 471 -18.94 3.85 -27.59
CA ALA A 471 -20.14 4.02 -28.40
C ALA A 471 -20.18 5.35 -29.18
N PHE A 472 -19.51 6.39 -28.69
CA PHE A 472 -19.52 7.74 -29.28
C PHE A 472 -18.38 7.97 -30.28
N VAL A 473 -17.20 7.36 -30.05
CA VAL A 473 -16.02 7.54 -30.91
C VAL A 473 -16.08 6.54 -32.07
N ASP A 474 -16.43 7.03 -33.26
CA ASP A 474 -16.60 6.19 -34.45
C ASP A 474 -15.30 5.55 -34.95
N ALA A 475 -14.16 6.22 -34.76
CA ALA A 475 -12.85 5.76 -35.21
C ALA A 475 -11.77 6.14 -34.21
N TRP A 476 -10.91 5.18 -33.86
CA TRP A 476 -9.77 5.37 -32.98
C TRP A 476 -8.55 4.60 -33.48
N ARG A 477 -7.35 5.08 -33.16
CA ARG A 477 -6.09 4.39 -33.42
C ARG A 477 -5.72 3.52 -32.22
N PRO A 478 -5.53 2.20 -32.42
CA PRO A 478 -5.07 1.33 -31.35
C PRO A 478 -3.61 1.59 -30.99
N LEU A 479 -3.38 1.81 -29.71
CA LEU A 479 -2.07 1.89 -29.07
C LEU A 479 -1.66 0.50 -28.53
N PRO A 480 -0.35 0.21 -28.49
CA PRO A 480 0.16 -1.00 -27.84
C PRO A 480 -0.25 -1.11 -26.36
N LEU A 481 -0.34 -2.34 -25.83
CA LEU A 481 -0.81 -2.61 -24.46
C LEU A 481 0.07 -1.98 -23.38
N GLU A 482 1.33 -1.73 -23.72
CA GLU A 482 2.35 -1.09 -22.88
C GLU A 482 1.94 0.32 -22.47
N TYR A 483 1.11 1.01 -23.27
CA TYR A 483 0.61 2.36 -22.98
C TYR A 483 -0.60 2.38 -22.03
N ASN A 484 -1.14 1.22 -21.65
CA ASN A 484 -2.16 1.11 -20.60
C ASN A 484 -2.22 -0.35 -20.09
N THR A 485 -1.18 -0.78 -19.40
CA THR A 485 -1.08 -2.14 -18.88
C THR A 485 -1.84 -2.23 -17.57
N THR A 486 -2.99 -2.92 -17.56
CA THR A 486 -3.78 -3.04 -16.32
C THR A 486 -3.10 -3.97 -15.31
N LYS A 487 -3.08 -3.58 -14.02
CA LYS A 487 -2.52 -4.37 -12.90
C LYS A 487 -2.97 -5.83 -12.88
N ARG A 488 -4.18 -6.11 -13.36
CA ARG A 488 -4.77 -7.45 -13.42
C ARG A 488 -4.03 -8.38 -14.40
N ILE A 489 -3.40 -7.83 -15.44
CA ILE A 489 -2.72 -8.64 -16.47
C ILE A 489 -1.57 -9.47 -15.87
N PHE A 490 -0.91 -8.95 -14.82
CA PHE A 490 0.14 -9.64 -14.06
C PHE A 490 -0.34 -10.97 -13.47
N SER A 491 -1.64 -11.09 -13.17
CA SER A 491 -2.23 -12.30 -12.58
C SER A 491 -2.98 -13.17 -13.58
N HIS A 492 -3.58 -12.57 -14.60
CA HIS A 492 -4.49 -13.27 -15.51
C HIS A 492 -3.83 -13.67 -16.84
N HIS A 493 -2.85 -12.90 -17.33
CA HIS A 493 -2.25 -13.08 -18.65
C HIS A 493 -0.75 -12.71 -18.65
N SER A 494 0.05 -13.22 -17.70
CA SER A 494 1.46 -12.84 -17.57
C SER A 494 2.36 -13.19 -18.77
N ALA A 495 1.86 -13.95 -19.73
CA ALA A 495 2.59 -14.31 -20.96
C ALA A 495 2.42 -13.30 -22.10
N VAL A 496 1.49 -12.32 -21.99
CA VAL A 496 1.15 -11.41 -23.11
C VAL A 496 1.81 -10.03 -23.02
N TYR A 497 2.65 -9.80 -22.02
CA TYR A 497 3.44 -8.59 -21.87
C TYR A 497 4.83 -8.93 -21.31
N GLN A 498 5.79 -8.04 -21.51
CA GLN A 498 7.05 -8.03 -20.76
C GLN A 498 7.02 -6.86 -19.79
N ASP A 499 7.38 -7.08 -18.53
CA ASP A 499 7.32 -6.04 -17.50
C ASP A 499 8.22 -4.83 -17.82
N GLU A 500 9.34 -5.10 -18.49
CA GLU A 500 10.31 -4.09 -18.95
C GLU A 500 9.74 -3.18 -20.05
N ASP A 501 8.78 -3.66 -20.83
CA ASP A 501 8.17 -2.91 -21.94
C ASP A 501 7.03 -1.99 -21.46
N VAL A 502 6.54 -2.17 -20.23
CA VAL A 502 5.41 -1.40 -19.69
C VAL A 502 5.77 0.09 -19.62
N LYS A 503 5.02 0.93 -20.34
CA LYS A 503 5.15 2.39 -20.33
C LYS A 503 4.21 3.04 -19.31
N ILE A 504 2.97 2.58 -19.21
CA ILE A 504 1.98 3.03 -18.23
C ILE A 504 1.35 1.82 -17.54
N LEU A 505 1.40 1.80 -16.20
CA LEU A 505 0.79 0.77 -15.36
C LEU A 505 -0.48 1.31 -14.71
N HIS A 506 -1.63 0.66 -14.96
CA HIS A 506 -2.95 1.11 -14.52
C HIS A 506 -3.52 0.24 -13.38
N TYR A 507 -3.72 0.80 -12.20
CA TYR A 507 -4.10 0.10 -10.97
C TYR A 507 -5.62 -0.19 -10.88
N VAL A 508 -6.14 -0.90 -11.89
CA VAL A 508 -7.55 -1.31 -11.95
C VAL A 508 -7.90 -2.34 -10.85
N GLY A 509 -8.90 -2.02 -10.03
CA GLY A 509 -9.29 -2.83 -8.85
C GLY A 509 -8.98 -2.11 -7.53
N PRO A 510 -8.67 -2.86 -6.44
CA PRO A 510 -8.26 -2.27 -5.17
C PRO A 510 -7.07 -1.34 -5.36
N LYS A 511 -7.21 -0.10 -4.88
CA LYS A 511 -6.23 0.96 -5.10
C LYS A 511 -5.06 0.84 -4.13
N PRO A 512 -3.83 1.23 -4.51
CA PRO A 512 -2.68 1.21 -3.62
C PRO A 512 -2.85 2.06 -2.35
N TRP A 513 -3.67 3.11 -2.42
CA TRP A 513 -4.01 3.98 -1.28
C TRP A 513 -5.21 3.52 -0.48
N GLN A 514 -5.71 2.31 -0.72
CA GLN A 514 -6.74 1.65 0.09
C GLN A 514 -6.08 0.58 0.97
N PRO A 515 -6.73 0.17 2.07
CA PRO A 515 -6.22 -0.93 2.90
C PRO A 515 -5.92 -2.16 2.04
N ALA A 516 -4.71 -2.68 2.14
CA ALA A 516 -4.24 -3.80 1.33
C ALA A 516 -5.20 -4.99 1.47
N GLY A 517 -5.54 -5.59 0.32
CA GLY A 517 -6.30 -6.82 0.29
C GLY A 517 -5.52 -7.94 1.00
N PRO A 518 -6.19 -8.87 1.69
CA PRO A 518 -5.55 -9.97 2.43
C PRO A 518 -4.77 -10.98 1.56
N ASP A 519 -4.72 -10.80 0.24
CA ASP A 519 -4.07 -11.70 -0.71
C ASP A 519 -2.62 -11.37 -1.06
N GLY A 520 -2.16 -10.14 -0.78
CA GLY A 520 -0.78 -9.70 -1.07
C GLY A 520 -0.32 -9.86 -2.52
N ARG A 521 -1.26 -10.13 -3.44
CA ARG A 521 -0.96 -10.55 -4.83
C ARG A 521 -0.26 -9.46 -5.64
N TYR A 522 -0.52 -8.21 -5.28
CA TYR A 522 -0.02 -7.02 -5.97
C TYR A 522 0.97 -6.22 -5.14
N ASP A 523 1.51 -6.78 -4.04
CA ASP A 523 2.35 -6.04 -3.10
C ASP A 523 3.59 -5.41 -3.77
N GLU A 524 4.17 -6.07 -4.78
CA GLU A 524 5.30 -5.53 -5.53
C GLU A 524 4.91 -4.28 -6.33
N LEU A 525 3.75 -4.32 -7.00
CA LEU A 525 3.22 -3.19 -7.75
C LEU A 525 2.76 -2.07 -6.81
N ASP A 526 2.08 -2.41 -5.72
CA ASP A 526 1.65 -1.43 -4.74
C ASP A 526 2.87 -0.78 -4.04
N ARG A 527 3.98 -1.51 -3.85
CA ARG A 527 5.27 -0.95 -3.40
C ARG A 527 5.92 -0.02 -4.43
N GLU A 528 5.87 -0.37 -5.71
CA GLU A 528 6.34 0.50 -6.78
C GLU A 528 5.54 1.81 -6.80
N TRP A 529 4.21 1.72 -6.69
CA TRP A 529 3.32 2.88 -6.61
C TRP A 529 3.70 3.84 -5.48
N LEU A 530 3.96 3.30 -4.27
CA LEU A 530 4.42 4.09 -3.12
C LEU A 530 5.74 4.80 -3.41
N GLY A 531 6.60 4.20 -4.23
CA GLY A 531 7.89 4.77 -4.62
C GLY A 531 7.77 6.05 -5.44
N TYR A 532 6.60 6.38 -6.01
CA TYR A 532 6.37 7.64 -6.73
C TYR A 532 5.94 8.81 -5.85
N LEU A 533 5.59 8.56 -4.59
CA LEU A 533 5.21 9.59 -3.64
C LEU A 533 6.44 10.18 -2.93
N THR A 534 6.40 11.47 -2.65
CA THR A 534 7.38 12.12 -1.77
C THR A 534 7.20 11.66 -0.31
N PRO A 535 8.21 11.83 0.55
CA PRO A 535 8.08 11.51 1.97
C PRO A 535 6.89 12.19 2.67
N GLY A 536 6.55 13.42 2.30
CA GLY A 536 5.40 14.14 2.85
C GLY A 536 4.07 13.55 2.39
N GLU A 537 3.95 13.19 1.12
CA GLU A 537 2.73 12.57 0.59
C GLU A 537 2.51 11.15 1.12
N LEU A 538 3.58 10.40 1.33
CA LEU A 538 3.52 9.11 2.04
C LEU A 538 3.00 9.28 3.47
N GLN A 539 3.43 10.33 4.17
CA GLN A 539 2.94 10.64 5.50
C GLN A 539 1.45 10.99 5.48
N ASP A 540 1.01 11.82 4.53
CA ASP A 540 -0.40 12.15 4.33
C ASP A 540 -1.23 10.90 4.06
N LEU A 541 -0.73 10.00 3.20
CA LEU A 541 -1.37 8.73 2.88
C LEU A 541 -1.51 7.84 4.13
N VAL A 542 -0.42 7.66 4.88
CA VAL A 542 -0.46 6.86 6.12
C VAL A 542 -1.45 7.48 7.11
N ALA A 543 -1.48 8.80 7.25
CA ALA A 543 -2.44 9.49 8.11
C ALA A 543 -3.89 9.34 7.60
N SER A 544 -4.12 9.38 6.28
CA SER A 544 -5.42 9.12 5.64
C SER A 544 -5.90 7.70 5.91
N LEU A 545 -5.04 6.70 5.67
CA LEU A 545 -5.32 5.29 5.93
C LEU A 545 -5.62 5.03 7.42
N ARG A 546 -4.91 5.68 8.34
CA ARG A 546 -5.17 5.60 9.79
C ARG A 546 -6.52 6.21 10.19
N ARG A 547 -7.03 7.18 9.42
CA ARG A 547 -8.30 7.89 9.69
C ARG A 547 -9.50 7.27 8.97
N ALA A 548 -9.29 6.45 7.94
CA ALA A 548 -10.35 5.90 7.12
C ALA A 548 -11.30 5.03 7.95
N PRO A 549 -12.59 5.38 8.08
CA PRO A 549 -13.56 4.51 8.72
C PRO A 549 -13.76 3.26 7.86
N VAL A 550 -13.48 2.08 8.42
CA VAL A 550 -13.76 0.82 7.73
C VAL A 550 -15.27 0.74 7.47
N ALA A 551 -15.66 0.53 6.20
CA ALA A 551 -17.03 0.21 5.85
C ALA A 551 -17.52 -0.94 6.75
N ARG A 552 -18.50 -0.67 7.62
CA ARG A 552 -18.99 -1.57 8.67
C ARG A 552 -19.21 -3.00 8.15
N ALA A 553 -18.23 -3.86 8.37
CA ALA A 553 -18.34 -5.29 8.10
C ALA A 553 -19.32 -5.89 9.12
N GLY A 554 -20.56 -6.14 8.69
CA GLY A 554 -21.53 -6.88 9.52
C GLY A 554 -22.97 -6.38 9.49
N THR A 555 -23.29 -5.27 8.82
CA THR A 555 -24.70 -4.85 8.73
C THR A 555 -25.50 -5.81 7.85
N LYS A 556 -26.75 -6.08 8.24
CA LYS A 556 -27.71 -6.93 7.50
C LYS A 556 -27.82 -6.50 6.02
N GLY A 557 -27.64 -5.21 5.73
CA GLY A 557 -27.64 -4.62 4.39
C GLY A 557 -26.46 -5.03 3.50
N ALA A 558 -25.24 -5.15 4.04
CA ALA A 558 -24.06 -5.58 3.28
C ALA A 558 -24.15 -7.07 2.89
N ARG A 559 -24.70 -7.91 3.76
CA ARG A 559 -24.98 -9.33 3.44
C ARG A 559 -25.99 -9.46 2.30
N GLN A 560 -27.06 -8.66 2.35
CA GLN A 560 -28.08 -8.64 1.29
C GLN A 560 -27.55 -8.11 -0.05
N ALA A 561 -26.61 -7.15 -0.04
CA ALA A 561 -26.00 -6.61 -1.25
C ALA A 561 -25.09 -7.61 -1.97
N ALA A 562 -24.35 -8.44 -1.22
CA ALA A 562 -23.44 -9.44 -1.78
C ALA A 562 -24.16 -10.70 -2.32
N GLU A 563 -25.40 -10.95 -1.90
CA GLU A 563 -26.10 -12.22 -2.13
C GLU A 563 -26.38 -12.59 -3.60
N PRO A 564 -26.73 -11.64 -4.49
CA PRO A 564 -26.90 -11.92 -5.92
C PRO A 564 -25.61 -12.41 -6.60
N ALA A 565 -24.48 -11.78 -6.30
CA ALA A 565 -23.17 -12.16 -6.82
C ALA A 565 -22.75 -13.53 -6.30
N LEU A 566 -22.93 -13.80 -5.00
CA LEU A 566 -22.64 -15.13 -4.43
C LEU A 566 -23.47 -16.25 -5.06
N ARG A 567 -24.77 -16.05 -5.24
CA ARG A 567 -25.64 -17.02 -5.93
C ARG A 567 -25.17 -17.26 -7.36
N THR A 568 -24.71 -16.21 -8.04
CA THR A 568 -24.18 -16.29 -9.41
C THR A 568 -22.86 -17.08 -9.44
N ALA A 569 -21.92 -16.79 -8.54
CA ALA A 569 -20.67 -17.53 -8.44
C ALA A 569 -20.90 -19.03 -8.17
N GLN A 570 -21.82 -19.37 -7.26
CA GLN A 570 -22.18 -20.77 -6.97
C GLN A 570 -22.86 -21.47 -8.15
N ARG A 571 -23.62 -20.74 -8.96
CA ARG A 571 -24.23 -21.29 -10.19
C ARG A 571 -23.14 -21.54 -11.24
N LEU A 572 -22.26 -20.57 -11.47
CA LEU A 572 -21.14 -20.68 -12.41
C LEU A 572 -20.21 -21.85 -12.07
N ALA A 573 -19.90 -22.03 -10.78
CA ALA A 573 -19.11 -23.16 -10.31
C ALA A 573 -19.80 -24.52 -10.60
N ARG A 574 -21.12 -24.61 -10.41
CA ARG A 574 -21.90 -25.82 -10.74
C ARG A 574 -21.98 -26.09 -12.24
N GLU A 575 -21.99 -25.05 -13.06
CA GLU A 575 -21.96 -25.13 -14.53
C GLU A 575 -20.55 -25.41 -15.09
N GLY A 576 -19.52 -25.48 -14.23
CA GLY A 576 -18.13 -25.70 -14.65
C GLY A 576 -17.49 -24.48 -15.33
N ARG A 577 -18.09 -23.30 -15.21
CA ARG A 577 -17.60 -22.03 -15.78
C ARG A 577 -16.63 -21.35 -14.82
N TRP A 578 -15.51 -22.01 -14.56
CA TRP A 578 -14.56 -21.65 -13.49
C TRP A 578 -13.94 -20.26 -13.68
N GLU A 579 -13.76 -19.81 -14.93
CA GLU A 579 -13.15 -18.51 -15.27
C GLU A 579 -13.97 -17.33 -14.72
N ALA A 580 -15.29 -17.51 -14.60
CA ALA A 580 -16.20 -16.46 -14.15
C ALA A 580 -16.41 -16.48 -12.63
N VAL A 581 -15.93 -17.50 -11.90
CA VAL A 581 -16.18 -17.65 -10.47
C VAL A 581 -15.40 -16.63 -9.63
N GLU A 582 -14.10 -16.46 -9.90
CA GLU A 582 -13.23 -15.49 -9.20
C GLU A 582 -13.76 -14.05 -9.32
N PRO A 583 -14.01 -13.48 -10.52
CA PRO A 583 -14.47 -12.10 -10.63
C PRO A 583 -15.85 -11.87 -9.97
N THR A 584 -16.76 -12.84 -10.04
CA THR A 584 -18.08 -12.74 -9.38
C THR A 584 -17.97 -12.85 -7.86
N LEU A 585 -17.03 -13.63 -7.33
CA LEU A 585 -16.75 -13.64 -5.89
C LEU A 585 -16.11 -12.32 -5.44
N CYS A 586 -15.18 -11.76 -6.21
CA CYS A 586 -14.60 -10.44 -5.93
C CYS A 586 -15.66 -9.33 -5.91
N GLU A 587 -16.65 -9.38 -6.82
CA GLU A 587 -17.79 -8.47 -6.79
C GLU A 587 -18.56 -8.58 -5.47
N ALA A 588 -18.86 -9.80 -5.01
CA ALA A 588 -19.52 -10.01 -3.72
C ALA A 588 -18.69 -9.46 -2.55
N TRP A 589 -17.36 -9.56 -2.63
CA TRP A 589 -16.43 -9.13 -1.59
C TRP A 589 -16.14 -7.63 -1.58
N SER A 590 -16.49 -6.91 -2.65
CA SER A 590 -16.37 -5.45 -2.71
C SER A 590 -17.14 -4.73 -1.59
N THR A 591 -18.20 -5.37 -1.08
CA THR A 591 -19.08 -4.83 -0.03
C THR A 591 -18.85 -5.42 1.36
N ARG A 592 -18.06 -6.49 1.47
CA ARG A 592 -17.77 -7.18 2.74
C ARG A 592 -16.59 -8.15 2.63
N PRO A 593 -15.90 -8.46 3.74
CA PRO A 593 -14.89 -9.50 3.72
C PRO A 593 -15.48 -10.88 3.36
N PRO A 594 -14.66 -11.77 2.76
CA PRO A 594 -15.08 -13.10 2.36
C PRO A 594 -15.25 -14.05 3.55
N THR A 595 -16.16 -15.02 3.43
CA THR A 595 -16.30 -16.09 4.43
C THR A 595 -15.30 -17.24 4.17
N PRO A 596 -14.98 -18.08 5.18
CA PRO A 596 -14.16 -19.28 4.97
C PRO A 596 -14.68 -20.17 3.83
N GLY A 597 -16.01 -20.30 3.71
CA GLY A 597 -16.66 -21.08 2.65
C GLY A 597 -16.43 -20.48 1.26
N GLU A 598 -16.54 -19.16 1.12
CA GLU A 598 -16.31 -18.46 -0.15
C GLU A 598 -14.85 -18.53 -0.61
N LEU A 599 -13.90 -18.41 0.32
CA LEU A 599 -12.48 -18.61 0.03
C LEU A 599 -12.18 -20.05 -0.40
N ARG A 600 -12.93 -21.01 0.15
CA ARG A 600 -12.88 -22.41 -0.28
C ARG A 600 -13.35 -22.58 -1.71
N GLU A 601 -14.48 -21.99 -2.06
CA GLU A 601 -15.02 -22.00 -3.43
C GLU A 601 -14.05 -21.35 -4.43
N LEU A 602 -13.43 -20.22 -4.06
CA LEU A 602 -12.36 -19.62 -4.86
C LEU A 602 -11.18 -20.58 -5.04
N GLY A 603 -10.72 -21.22 -3.97
CA GLY A 603 -9.63 -22.20 -4.03
C GLY A 603 -9.94 -23.36 -4.97
N TYR A 604 -11.18 -23.84 -5.00
CA TYR A 604 -11.60 -24.88 -5.94
C TYR A 604 -11.61 -24.39 -7.40
N ALA A 605 -12.16 -23.20 -7.65
CA ALA A 605 -12.19 -22.61 -9.00
C ALA A 605 -10.77 -22.41 -9.55
N LEU A 606 -9.87 -21.83 -8.75
CA LEU A 606 -8.47 -21.61 -9.13
C LEU A 606 -7.74 -22.93 -9.43
N ARG A 607 -8.01 -23.98 -8.65
CA ARG A 607 -7.42 -25.31 -8.89
C ARG A 607 -7.90 -25.92 -10.21
N ARG A 608 -9.18 -25.71 -10.58
CA ARG A 608 -9.74 -26.18 -11.86
C ARG A 608 -9.15 -25.44 -13.07
N LEU A 609 -8.75 -24.19 -12.88
CA LEU A 609 -8.04 -23.39 -13.88
C LEU A 609 -6.53 -23.69 -13.93
N GLY A 610 -6.02 -24.68 -13.17
CA GLY A 610 -4.60 -25.01 -13.12
C GLY A 610 -3.75 -24.03 -12.30
N ARG A 611 -4.35 -23.01 -11.67
CA ARG A 611 -3.68 -22.00 -10.84
C ARG A 611 -3.42 -22.50 -9.42
N ASN A 612 -2.60 -23.55 -9.31
CA ASN A 612 -2.40 -24.32 -8.07
C ASN A 612 -1.79 -23.50 -6.92
N ARG A 613 -0.95 -22.50 -7.21
CA ARG A 613 -0.37 -21.61 -6.19
C ARG A 613 -1.42 -20.66 -5.61
N ASP A 614 -2.25 -20.07 -6.46
CA ASP A 614 -3.32 -19.17 -6.05
C ASP A 614 -4.40 -19.94 -5.27
N ALA A 615 -4.69 -21.18 -5.68
CA ALA A 615 -5.59 -22.07 -4.97
C ALA A 615 -5.10 -22.37 -3.54
N LEU A 616 -3.81 -22.68 -3.38
CA LEU A 616 -3.21 -22.87 -2.05
C LEU A 616 -3.33 -21.62 -1.19
N HIS A 617 -3.12 -20.45 -1.77
CA HIS A 617 -3.25 -19.17 -1.07
C HIS A 617 -4.70 -18.95 -0.59
N ALA A 618 -5.70 -19.19 -1.45
CA ALA A 618 -7.11 -19.09 -1.08
C ALA A 618 -7.50 -20.05 0.06
N PHE A 619 -7.05 -21.31 0.01
CA PHE A 619 -7.31 -22.28 1.08
C PHE A 619 -6.63 -21.91 2.41
N ARG A 620 -5.41 -21.33 2.37
CA ARG A 620 -4.71 -20.85 3.58
C ARG A 620 -5.47 -19.70 4.23
N ARG A 621 -5.99 -18.77 3.45
CA ARG A 621 -6.86 -17.70 3.94
C ARG A 621 -8.16 -18.25 4.54
N ALA A 622 -8.76 -19.27 3.91
CA ALA A 622 -9.91 -19.96 4.48
C ALA A 622 -9.59 -20.61 5.83
N TRP A 623 -8.39 -21.20 5.98
CA TRP A 623 -7.93 -21.80 7.23
C TRP A 623 -7.77 -20.72 8.30
N ALA A 624 -7.07 -19.62 8.00
CA ALA A 624 -6.83 -18.53 8.95
C ALA A 624 -8.12 -18.00 9.60
N LEU A 625 -9.23 -17.96 8.83
CA LEU A 625 -10.55 -17.54 9.33
C LEU A 625 -11.33 -18.65 10.07
N ALA A 626 -10.94 -19.92 9.92
CA ALA A 626 -11.59 -21.06 10.57
C ALA A 626 -10.57 -22.16 10.95
N PRO A 627 -9.67 -21.88 11.92
CA PRO A 627 -8.50 -22.72 12.16
C PRO A 627 -8.79 -24.11 12.73
N THR A 628 -9.96 -24.29 13.32
CA THR A 628 -10.45 -25.58 13.83
C THR A 628 -11.15 -26.43 12.76
N ASN A 629 -11.33 -25.93 11.54
CA ASN A 629 -12.05 -26.64 10.48
C ASN A 629 -11.15 -27.68 9.79
N ALA A 630 -11.28 -28.94 10.21
CA ALA A 630 -10.51 -30.06 9.66
C ALA A 630 -10.67 -30.29 8.15
N SER A 631 -11.78 -29.83 7.53
CA SER A 631 -11.97 -29.92 6.08
C SER A 631 -11.02 -28.97 5.35
N ILE A 632 -10.97 -27.71 5.79
CA ILE A 632 -10.12 -26.68 5.18
C ILE A 632 -8.64 -27.02 5.40
N ALA A 633 -8.28 -27.55 6.58
CA ALA A 633 -6.93 -28.03 6.85
C ALA A 633 -6.49 -29.19 5.92
N ARG A 634 -7.41 -30.05 5.49
CA ARG A 634 -7.12 -31.09 4.48
C ARG A 634 -6.92 -30.48 3.09
N GLU A 635 -7.72 -29.49 2.71
CA GLU A 635 -7.60 -28.80 1.42
C GLU A 635 -6.27 -28.06 1.30
N VAL A 636 -5.82 -27.37 2.35
CA VAL A 636 -4.49 -26.72 2.38
C VAL A 636 -3.37 -27.75 2.22
N ARG A 637 -3.43 -28.88 2.93
CA ARG A 637 -2.45 -29.96 2.77
C ARG A 637 -2.44 -30.53 1.35
N SER A 638 -3.61 -30.77 0.77
CA SER A 638 -3.74 -31.25 -0.61
C SER A 638 -3.20 -30.23 -1.63
N ALA A 639 -3.58 -28.97 -1.49
CA ALA A 639 -3.14 -27.90 -2.39
C ALA A 639 -1.62 -27.67 -2.30
N ARG A 640 -1.00 -27.86 -1.12
CA ARG A 640 0.45 -27.75 -0.94
C ARG A 640 1.22 -28.77 -1.77
N VAL A 641 0.72 -30.01 -1.86
CA VAL A 641 1.32 -31.06 -2.70
C VAL A 641 1.26 -30.67 -4.18
N HIS A 642 0.13 -30.14 -4.65
CA HIS A 642 -0.05 -29.74 -6.04
C HIS A 642 0.69 -28.45 -6.41
N ALA A 643 0.86 -27.52 -5.47
CA ALA A 643 1.60 -26.26 -5.70
C ALA A 643 3.13 -26.46 -5.77
N LEU A 644 3.64 -27.52 -5.15
CA LEU A 644 5.07 -27.90 -5.14
C LEU A 644 5.47 -28.80 -6.31
N ALA A 645 4.51 -29.34 -7.06
CA ALA A 645 4.78 -30.10 -8.27
C ALA A 645 5.31 -29.14 -9.36
N ARG A 646 6.53 -29.37 -9.86
CA ARG A 646 7.12 -28.59 -10.97
C ARG A 646 6.22 -28.68 -12.21
N PRO A 647 6.03 -27.58 -12.97
CA PRO A 647 5.39 -27.67 -14.29
C PRO A 647 6.39 -28.35 -15.23
N GLY A 648 6.15 -29.62 -15.59
CA GLY A 648 6.99 -30.32 -16.55
C GLY A 648 7.00 -31.84 -16.42
N ARG A 649 5.92 -32.49 -16.88
CA ARG A 649 5.96 -33.63 -17.80
C ARG A 649 4.52 -33.96 -18.17
N SER A 650 4.15 -33.66 -19.40
CA SER A 650 2.99 -34.23 -20.05
C SER A 650 3.04 -35.75 -19.87
N THR A 651 2.03 -36.33 -19.24
CA THR A 651 1.72 -37.75 -19.42
C THR A 651 1.08 -37.92 -20.80
N ALA A 652 1.91 -37.76 -21.84
CA ALA A 652 1.68 -38.38 -23.13
C ALA A 652 2.32 -39.77 -23.02
N GLY A 653 1.47 -40.80 -22.95
CA GLY A 653 1.94 -42.19 -22.91
C GLY A 653 1.11 -43.10 -22.02
N GLN A 654 -0.16 -43.31 -22.37
CA GLN A 654 -0.85 -44.59 -22.20
C GLN A 654 -2.17 -44.57 -23.00
N VAL A 655 -2.03 -44.61 -24.33
CA VAL A 655 -3.00 -45.24 -25.22
C VAL A 655 -2.16 -46.14 -26.13
N GLY A 656 -2.28 -47.45 -25.95
CA GLY A 656 -1.48 -48.42 -26.68
C GLY A 656 -1.42 -49.80 -26.01
N ALA A 657 -2.59 -50.43 -25.82
CA ALA A 657 -2.86 -51.87 -25.96
C ALA A 657 -4.35 -52.10 -25.64
#